data_AF-A0A8H6T595-F1
#
_entry.id   AF-A0A8H6T595-F1
#
_cell.length_a   1.000
_cell.length_b   1.000
_cell.length_c   1.000
_cell.angle_alpha   90.00
_cell.angle_beta   90.00
_cell.angle_gamma   90.00
#
_symmetry.space_group_name_H-M   'P 1'
#
loop_
_entity.id
_entity.type
_entity.pdbx_description
1 polymer ?
#
loop_
_entity_poly.entity_id
_entity_poly.type
_entity_poly.pdbx_seq_one_letter_code
_entity_poly.pdbx_strand_id
1 'polypeptide(L)'
;MTNPSPECPSCGNIFPLRTYDGDCIKCERLAPHAIDSAEYREIEQHKQCEFCGITRRNNMPVVAGHQTCGTRICLEEARKTTSGGLEIINGGGGGVGSAVPETYAARAQKMAERLRLSHGGGSGKPGTALNTAALVHYEGSAGGTQEEKLRVAIQTCLSDAKAPNTKIGHTVKYLGYIIQELLDVVSPQFIANKLGPMPLKLNEVSLRWAGNRLPEPNSLTGNLGNFFKMHSSSTEKLATYIENIPTSFGKLAKGHNSKLIALDFVVNMDLYRERIERSAEDKDAGQTTSRKRTISGPGNIPLNKRPRGLNTTNIGSLLGSRFGTNVHTASPLTPRTQSKVTLERFNVSVDPATLAPEMVKVPEPVDALIFDEHFAKGASKIAFDMVLLEGGKEERVVAKRIYRMTDDDTDLIGNVISLRANRTLLEAECVRLKVGEKFWVDFANYTKEMEVPIFAHIKFASAYLATEMPVQITRTPSPASKLEAFDDKFHGMTWMIEPKRATAVLQFTATLDHKARGTDLQTETIHAFAHYVFGVSSGGLVLADLQGTPALVRGYDGIVLFDPMIHTTEGGSGLGDFGLEGIESFVDTHRCNWICEKLDFGAVFPLELPVEIPGPDGPDDSSEGGSGFATGGEDRDDDEN
;
A
#
# COMPACT_ATOMS: atom_id res chain seq x y z
N MET A 1 52.13 -6.40 5.67
CA MET A 1 50.98 -7.32 5.79
C MET A 1 50.97 -8.11 4.49
N THR A 2 51.08 -9.43 4.56
CA THR A 2 50.99 -10.31 3.39
C THR A 2 49.56 -10.26 2.84
N ASN A 3 49.40 -10.19 1.52
CA ASN A 3 48.06 -10.28 0.93
C ASN A 3 47.47 -11.66 1.26
N PRO A 4 46.18 -11.74 1.62
CA PRO A 4 45.54 -13.00 1.95
C PRO A 4 45.55 -13.94 0.74
N SER A 5 45.67 -15.24 1.00
CA SER A 5 45.63 -16.26 -0.07
C SER A 5 44.25 -16.24 -0.74
N PRO A 6 44.17 -16.20 -2.09
CA PRO A 6 42.88 -16.27 -2.78
C PRO A 6 42.25 -17.67 -2.65
N GLU A 7 43.03 -18.70 -2.35
CA GLU A 7 42.56 -20.09 -2.22
C GLU A 7 42.05 -20.38 -0.79
N CYS A 8 40.91 -21.05 -0.69
CA CYS A 8 40.38 -21.57 0.57
C CYS A 8 41.08 -22.89 0.96
N PRO A 9 41.73 -22.99 2.14
CA PRO A 9 42.41 -24.21 2.59
C PRO A 9 41.51 -25.43 2.69
N SER A 10 40.25 -25.27 3.14
CA SER A 10 39.34 -26.42 3.31
C SER A 10 38.69 -26.93 2.04
N CYS A 11 38.34 -26.06 1.08
CA CYS A 11 37.63 -26.48 -0.15
C CYS A 11 38.44 -26.33 -1.45
N GLY A 12 39.61 -25.70 -1.42
CA GLY A 12 40.44 -25.45 -2.60
C GLY A 12 39.88 -24.40 -3.57
N ASN A 13 38.71 -23.81 -3.29
CA ASN A 13 38.14 -22.78 -4.18
C ASN A 13 38.97 -21.50 -4.13
N ILE A 14 39.14 -20.88 -5.31
CA ILE A 14 39.90 -19.64 -5.49
C ILE A 14 38.94 -18.46 -5.60
N PHE A 15 39.17 -17.42 -4.79
CA PHE A 15 38.38 -16.20 -4.70
C PHE A 15 39.28 -14.98 -4.93
N PRO A 16 39.37 -14.47 -6.18
CA PRO A 16 40.30 -13.40 -6.56
C PRO A 16 40.20 -12.09 -5.75
N LEU A 17 39.01 -11.78 -5.22
CA LEU A 17 38.71 -10.57 -4.45
C LEU A 17 38.56 -10.85 -2.95
N ARG A 18 39.12 -11.95 -2.46
CA ARG A 18 39.09 -12.32 -1.05
C ARG A 18 39.93 -11.36 -0.21
N THR A 19 39.38 -10.95 0.94
CA THR A 19 40.00 -9.96 1.83
C THR A 19 40.40 -10.50 3.21
N TYR A 20 40.30 -11.81 3.42
CA TYR A 20 40.54 -12.47 4.71
C TYR A 20 41.32 -13.78 4.54
N ASP A 21 42.15 -14.11 5.52
CA ASP A 21 42.87 -15.38 5.61
C ASP A 21 42.00 -16.50 6.22
N GLY A 22 42.38 -17.76 6.05
CA GLY A 22 41.70 -18.92 6.64
C GLY A 22 40.72 -19.60 5.69
N ASP A 23 39.63 -20.16 6.20
CA ASP A 23 38.58 -20.81 5.40
C ASP A 23 37.60 -19.82 4.80
N CYS A 24 36.97 -20.17 3.68
CA CYS A 24 35.89 -19.34 3.13
C CYS A 24 34.67 -19.39 4.07
N ILE A 25 33.83 -18.34 4.03
CA ILE A 25 32.68 -18.21 4.94
C ILE A 25 31.74 -19.44 4.87
N LYS A 26 31.64 -20.10 3.72
CA LYS A 26 30.86 -21.34 3.59
C LYS A 26 31.48 -22.51 4.36
N CYS A 27 32.79 -22.72 4.24
CA CYS A 27 33.51 -23.73 5.01
C CYS A 27 33.46 -23.45 6.51
N GLU A 28 33.62 -22.19 6.93
CA GLU A 28 33.48 -21.79 8.33
C GLU A 28 32.09 -22.10 8.89
N ARG A 29 31.04 -21.91 8.08
CA ARG A 29 29.66 -22.24 8.46
C ARG A 29 29.38 -23.74 8.48
N LEU A 30 30.04 -24.53 7.64
CA LEU A 30 29.89 -25.99 7.62
C LEU A 30 30.64 -26.66 8.78
N ALA A 31 31.78 -26.12 9.21
CA ALA A 31 32.67 -26.72 10.21
C ALA A 31 32.00 -27.16 11.54
N PRO A 32 31.01 -26.44 12.10
CA PRO A 32 30.36 -26.83 13.36
C PRO A 32 29.33 -27.97 13.21
N HIS A 33 28.92 -28.34 11.99
CA HIS A 33 27.83 -29.28 11.74
C HIS A 33 28.36 -30.64 11.26
N ALA A 34 27.70 -31.72 11.70
CA ALA A 34 27.99 -33.05 11.18
C ALA A 34 27.54 -33.14 9.70
N ILE A 35 28.35 -33.81 8.86
CA ILE A 35 28.14 -33.87 7.39
C ILE A 35 26.74 -34.40 7.01
N ASP A 36 26.14 -35.24 7.85
CA ASP A 36 24.83 -35.84 7.65
C ASP A 36 23.66 -35.04 8.25
N SER A 37 23.93 -33.94 8.96
CA SER A 37 22.89 -33.12 9.60
C SER A 37 22.06 -32.35 8.58
N ALA A 38 20.81 -32.04 8.94
CA ALA A 38 19.91 -31.24 8.09
C ALA A 38 20.48 -29.85 7.83
N GLU A 39 21.13 -29.25 8.84
CA GLU A 39 21.78 -27.95 8.79
C GLU A 39 22.99 -27.95 7.86
N TYR A 40 23.81 -29.01 7.88
CA TYR A 40 24.95 -29.14 6.94
C TYR A 40 24.44 -29.15 5.50
N ARG A 41 23.43 -29.97 5.20
CA ARG A 41 22.83 -30.05 3.86
C ARG A 41 22.18 -28.74 3.42
N GLU A 42 21.55 -28.02 4.34
CA GLU A 42 20.98 -26.69 4.05
C GLU A 42 22.08 -25.68 3.70
N ILE A 43 23.16 -25.62 4.49
CA ILE A 43 24.28 -24.69 4.25
C ILE A 43 25.04 -25.07 2.98
N GLU A 44 25.15 -26.35 2.67
CA GLU A 44 25.76 -26.86 1.44
C GLU A 44 25.04 -26.34 0.19
N GLN A 45 23.72 -26.13 0.25
CA GLN A 45 22.94 -25.55 -0.85
C GLN A 45 23.08 -24.03 -0.99
N HIS A 46 23.68 -23.35 0.01
CA HIS A 46 23.90 -21.91 -0.08
C HIS A 46 24.82 -21.56 -1.25
N LYS A 47 24.40 -20.59 -2.06
CA LYS A 47 25.20 -20.07 -3.17
C LYS A 47 26.44 -19.37 -2.61
N GLN A 48 27.56 -19.39 -3.32
CA GLN A 48 28.81 -18.72 -2.93
C GLN A 48 29.37 -17.84 -4.05
N CYS A 49 29.79 -16.62 -3.72
CA CYS A 49 30.35 -15.65 -4.66
C CYS A 49 31.69 -16.16 -5.18
N GLU A 50 31.80 -16.29 -6.50
CA GLU A 50 33.02 -16.76 -7.18
C GLU A 50 34.20 -15.81 -6.99
N PHE A 51 33.96 -14.54 -6.68
CA PHE A 51 35.02 -13.55 -6.56
C PHE A 51 35.53 -13.38 -5.12
N CYS A 52 34.65 -13.24 -4.13
CA CYS A 52 35.05 -12.93 -2.75
C CYS A 52 34.76 -14.04 -1.72
N GLY A 53 34.13 -15.13 -2.13
CA GLY A 53 33.85 -16.28 -1.26
C GLY A 53 32.73 -16.08 -0.23
N ILE A 54 32.02 -14.93 -0.24
CA ILE A 54 30.81 -14.71 0.57
C ILE A 54 29.72 -15.68 0.13
N THR A 55 28.98 -16.25 1.08
CA THR A 55 27.86 -17.17 0.82
C THR A 55 26.53 -16.60 1.32
N ARG A 56 25.43 -16.89 0.61
CA ARG A 56 24.05 -16.52 0.99
C ARG A 56 23.09 -17.68 0.79
N ARG A 57 22.06 -17.76 1.63
CA ARG A 57 21.01 -18.77 1.56
C ARG A 57 20.20 -18.65 0.26
N ASN A 58 19.72 -17.44 -0.02
CA ASN A 58 18.98 -17.09 -1.24
C ASN A 58 19.54 -15.82 -1.88
N ASN A 59 19.16 -15.53 -3.13
CA ASN A 59 19.35 -14.23 -3.79
C ASN A 59 20.79 -13.73 -3.87
N MET A 60 21.62 -14.44 -4.64
CA MET A 60 22.85 -13.84 -5.16
C MET A 60 22.71 -13.56 -6.66
N PRO A 61 23.08 -12.36 -7.13
CA PRO A 61 23.02 -12.02 -8.53
C PRO A 61 24.02 -12.86 -9.34
N VAL A 62 23.56 -13.35 -10.49
CA VAL A 62 24.43 -13.91 -11.52
C VAL A 62 24.67 -12.80 -12.54
N VAL A 63 25.92 -12.43 -12.74
CA VAL A 63 26.30 -11.39 -13.72
C VAL A 63 27.25 -12.00 -14.70
N ALA A 64 26.85 -11.97 -15.97
CA ALA A 64 27.69 -12.38 -17.09
C ALA A 64 28.21 -13.84 -16.95
N GLY A 65 27.38 -14.72 -16.40
CA GLY A 65 27.67 -16.14 -16.16
C GLY A 65 28.29 -16.44 -14.79
N HIS A 66 28.67 -15.42 -14.02
CA HIS A 66 29.32 -15.61 -12.72
C HIS A 66 28.39 -15.34 -11.54
N GLN A 67 28.40 -16.20 -10.54
CA GLN A 67 27.68 -16.01 -9.29
C GLN A 67 28.41 -14.98 -8.41
N THR A 68 27.79 -13.82 -8.15
CA THR A 68 28.41 -12.72 -7.39
C THR A 68 27.65 -12.39 -6.11
N CYS A 69 28.32 -11.75 -5.13
CA CYS A 69 27.69 -11.27 -3.90
C CYS A 69 26.93 -9.94 -4.05
N GLY A 70 26.92 -9.33 -5.24
CA GLY A 70 26.29 -8.04 -5.50
C GLY A 70 27.07 -6.81 -5.02
N THR A 71 28.27 -6.96 -4.45
CA THR A 71 29.12 -5.80 -4.18
C THR A 71 29.67 -5.22 -5.48
N ARG A 72 29.82 -3.88 -5.55
CA ARG A 72 30.30 -3.18 -6.75
C ARG A 72 31.57 -3.81 -7.33
N ILE A 73 32.54 -4.16 -6.49
CA ILE A 73 33.83 -4.72 -6.93
C ILE A 73 33.62 -6.10 -7.58
N CYS A 74 32.80 -6.98 -6.98
CA CYS A 74 32.53 -8.30 -7.56
C CYS A 74 31.66 -8.21 -8.84
N LEU A 75 30.75 -7.23 -8.91
CA LEU A 75 29.94 -6.99 -10.11
C LEU A 75 30.78 -6.46 -11.27
N GLU A 76 31.70 -5.53 -11.00
CA GLU A 76 32.63 -5.00 -12.00
C GLU A 76 33.57 -6.08 -12.53
N GLU A 77 34.07 -6.96 -11.65
CA GLU A 77 34.98 -8.04 -12.05
C GLU A 77 34.28 -9.09 -12.92
N ALA A 78 33.04 -9.47 -12.55
CA ALA A 78 32.21 -10.37 -13.36
C ALA A 78 31.94 -9.85 -14.77
N ARG A 79 31.76 -8.52 -14.94
CA ARG A 79 31.52 -7.92 -16.25
C ARG A 79 32.77 -7.92 -17.14
N LYS A 80 33.97 -7.89 -16.55
CA LYS A 80 35.24 -7.91 -17.29
C LYS A 80 35.56 -9.30 -17.85
N THR A 81 35.23 -10.38 -17.12
CA THR A 81 35.55 -11.75 -17.55
C THR A 81 34.80 -12.19 -18.80
N THR A 82 33.61 -11.63 -19.06
CA THR A 82 32.74 -12.04 -20.19
C THR A 82 33.02 -11.28 -21.49
N SER A 83 33.80 -10.20 -21.46
CA SER A 83 34.16 -9.42 -22.67
C SER A 83 35.18 -10.15 -23.58
N GLY A 84 35.64 -11.34 -23.21
CA GLY A 84 36.78 -12.04 -23.81
C GLY A 84 36.48 -13.21 -24.75
N GLY A 85 35.22 -13.60 -25.02
CA GLY A 85 34.96 -14.76 -25.88
C GLY A 85 33.52 -14.88 -26.36
N LEU A 86 33.31 -14.71 -27.67
CA LEU A 86 32.04 -14.95 -28.34
C LEU A 86 32.28 -15.92 -29.49
N GLU A 87 31.80 -17.17 -29.36
CA GLU A 87 31.50 -18.03 -30.52
C GLU A 87 30.08 -18.57 -30.38
N ILE A 88 29.34 -18.44 -31.48
CA ILE A 88 27.89 -18.61 -31.64
C ILE A 88 27.61 -20.01 -32.18
N ILE A 89 26.66 -20.76 -31.60
CA ILE A 89 25.95 -21.83 -32.32
C ILE A 89 24.45 -21.77 -32.02
N ASN A 90 23.67 -21.79 -33.11
CA ASN A 90 22.21 -21.69 -33.22
C ASN A 90 21.49 -23.05 -33.18
N GLY A 91 20.20 -23.02 -32.79
CA GLY A 91 19.15 -23.98 -33.18
C GLY A 91 18.57 -24.76 -31.99
N GLY A 92 17.28 -25.06 -31.87
CA GLY A 92 16.09 -24.93 -32.71
C GLY A 92 14.96 -25.67 -31.97
N GLY A 93 13.74 -25.11 -31.95
CA GLY A 93 12.65 -25.55 -31.07
C GLY A 93 11.89 -26.82 -31.47
N GLY A 94 11.12 -27.34 -30.51
CA GLY A 94 10.09 -28.36 -30.72
C GLY A 94 9.49 -28.82 -29.39
N GLY A 95 8.21 -28.49 -29.13
CA GLY A 95 7.52 -28.79 -27.86
C GLY A 95 6.74 -30.11 -27.84
N VAL A 96 6.29 -30.50 -26.64
CA VAL A 96 4.89 -30.71 -26.22
C VAL A 96 4.85 -31.50 -24.89
N GLY A 97 4.24 -30.88 -23.88
CA GLY A 97 3.15 -31.46 -23.06
C GLY A 97 3.47 -32.48 -21.96
N SER A 98 3.52 -32.02 -20.70
CA SER A 98 2.98 -32.78 -19.57
C SER A 98 2.39 -31.84 -18.51
N ALA A 99 1.33 -32.31 -17.86
CA ALA A 99 0.32 -31.56 -17.12
C ALA A 99 0.86 -30.70 -15.96
N VAL A 100 0.57 -29.40 -16.01
CA VAL A 100 0.95 -28.38 -15.03
C VAL A 100 -0.26 -28.03 -14.15
N PRO A 101 -0.15 -27.94 -12.82
CA PRO A 101 -1.17 -27.32 -11.98
C PRO A 101 -1.31 -25.85 -12.36
N GLU A 102 -2.55 -25.39 -12.63
CA GLU A 102 -2.95 -24.03 -13.03
C GLU A 102 -1.81 -22.98 -12.96
N THR A 103 -1.28 -22.61 -14.12
CA THR A 103 -0.03 -21.83 -14.23
C THR A 103 -0.10 -20.52 -13.45
N TYR A 104 1.00 -20.16 -12.78
CA TYR A 104 1.15 -18.91 -12.02
C TYR A 104 0.73 -17.65 -12.83
N ALA A 105 0.93 -17.67 -14.14
CA ALA A 105 0.44 -16.64 -15.07
C ALA A 105 -1.09 -16.50 -15.08
N ALA A 106 -1.86 -17.58 -14.94
CA ALA A 106 -3.32 -17.54 -14.86
C ALA A 106 -3.80 -16.93 -13.53
N ARG A 107 -3.05 -17.15 -12.43
CA ARG A 107 -3.32 -16.51 -11.13
C ARG A 107 -2.97 -15.02 -11.14
N ALA A 108 -1.86 -14.65 -11.78
CA ALA A 108 -1.42 -13.27 -11.97
C ALA A 108 -2.40 -12.48 -12.86
N GLN A 109 -2.81 -13.03 -14.01
CA GLN A 109 -3.80 -12.39 -14.89
C GLN A 109 -5.14 -12.15 -14.21
N LYS A 110 -5.65 -13.12 -13.43
CA LYS A 110 -6.91 -12.97 -12.67
C LYS A 110 -6.82 -11.88 -11.60
N MET A 111 -5.65 -11.69 -10.98
CA MET A 111 -5.43 -10.64 -9.97
C MET A 111 -5.23 -9.25 -10.61
N ALA A 112 -4.55 -9.19 -11.77
CA ALA A 112 -4.34 -7.98 -12.56
C ALA A 112 -5.66 -7.41 -13.13
N GLU A 113 -6.55 -8.28 -13.61
CA GLU A 113 -7.88 -7.89 -14.14
C GLU A 113 -8.78 -7.31 -13.04
N ARG A 114 -8.62 -7.78 -11.80
CA ARG A 114 -9.40 -7.34 -10.63
C ARG A 114 -9.01 -5.97 -10.09
N LEU A 115 -7.72 -5.63 -10.10
CA LEU A 115 -7.25 -4.29 -9.72
C LEU A 115 -7.65 -3.22 -10.74
N ARG A 116 -7.86 -3.62 -12.00
CA ARG A 116 -8.42 -2.74 -13.05
C ARG A 116 -9.91 -2.46 -12.85
N LEU A 117 -10.69 -3.43 -12.35
CA LEU A 117 -12.14 -3.30 -12.13
C LEU A 117 -12.53 -2.46 -10.89
N SER A 118 -11.66 -2.32 -9.89
CA SER A 118 -11.92 -1.45 -8.72
C SER A 118 -11.90 0.06 -9.05
N HIS A 119 -11.45 0.42 -10.25
CA HIS A 119 -11.39 1.80 -10.75
C HIS A 119 -12.46 2.11 -11.82
N GLY A 120 -13.38 1.17 -12.12
CA GLY A 120 -14.44 1.34 -13.12
C GLY A 120 -15.75 1.88 -12.55
N GLY A 121 -16.16 3.07 -12.98
CA GLY A 121 -17.38 3.75 -12.53
C GLY A 121 -18.68 2.98 -12.81
N GLY A 122 -19.49 2.80 -11.77
CA GLY A 122 -20.85 2.29 -11.86
C GLY A 122 -21.70 2.78 -10.69
N SER A 123 -22.84 3.38 -10.99
CA SER A 123 -23.83 3.90 -10.04
C SER A 123 -24.45 2.77 -9.21
N GLY A 124 -23.84 2.45 -8.07
CA GLY A 124 -24.35 1.55 -7.04
C GLY A 124 -24.24 2.20 -5.66
N LYS A 125 -25.12 1.81 -4.73
CA LYS A 125 -25.20 2.32 -3.34
C LYS A 125 -23.82 2.40 -2.66
N PRO A 126 -23.61 3.34 -1.72
CA PRO A 126 -22.28 3.60 -1.16
C PRO A 126 -21.78 2.38 -0.38
N GLY A 127 -20.83 1.67 -0.97
CA GLY A 127 -20.22 0.46 -0.43
C GLY A 127 -18.71 0.57 -0.41
N THR A 128 -18.14 0.32 0.78
CA THR A 128 -16.95 -0.51 0.99
C THR A 128 -15.67 -0.17 0.23
N ALA A 129 -15.12 1.02 0.48
CA ALA A 129 -13.68 1.21 0.47
C ALA A 129 -13.19 1.26 1.93
N LEU A 130 -11.91 0.94 2.17
CA LEU A 130 -11.20 1.18 3.44
C LEU A 130 -11.07 2.69 3.70
N ASN A 131 -12.18 3.43 3.78
CA ASN A 131 -12.18 4.86 3.95
C ASN A 131 -13.16 5.34 5.03
N THR A 132 -12.83 6.53 5.50
CA THR A 132 -13.34 7.24 6.67
C THR A 132 -14.83 7.52 6.66
N ALA A 133 -15.54 7.33 5.55
CA ALA A 133 -16.99 7.54 5.52
C ALA A 133 -17.71 6.71 6.60
N ALA A 134 -17.13 5.55 6.97
CA ALA A 134 -17.58 4.71 8.08
C ALA A 134 -17.15 5.20 9.49
N LEU A 135 -16.10 6.02 9.61
CA LEU A 135 -15.54 6.51 10.89
C LEU A 135 -16.29 7.72 11.46
N VAL A 136 -16.66 8.68 10.62
CA VAL A 136 -17.26 9.97 11.04
C VAL A 136 -18.67 9.81 11.62
N HIS A 137 -19.40 8.80 11.13
CA HIS A 137 -20.75 8.52 11.63
C HIS A 137 -20.75 7.92 13.06
N TYR A 138 -19.60 7.46 13.55
CA TYR A 138 -19.49 6.70 14.81
C TYR A 138 -18.93 7.50 16.01
N GLU A 139 -18.19 8.59 15.81
CA GLU A 139 -17.62 9.37 16.93
C GLU A 139 -18.65 10.23 17.68
N GLY A 140 -19.86 10.43 17.14
CA GLY A 140 -20.86 11.32 17.72
C GLY A 140 -21.76 10.74 18.82
N SER A 141 -21.55 9.51 19.31
CA SER A 141 -22.62 8.77 20.00
C SER A 141 -22.30 8.05 21.32
N ALA A 142 -21.15 8.26 21.96
CA ALA A 142 -20.90 7.73 23.31
C ALA A 142 -20.48 8.85 24.27
N GLY A 143 -21.40 9.26 25.15
CA GLY A 143 -21.15 10.27 26.18
C GLY A 143 -20.68 9.67 27.50
N GLY A 144 -19.93 10.45 28.29
CA GLY A 144 -19.70 10.16 29.70
C GLY A 144 -18.51 10.84 30.39
N THR A 145 -18.47 12.17 30.46
CA THR A 145 -17.97 13.04 31.55
C THR A 145 -18.00 14.49 31.03
N GLN A 146 -18.02 15.51 31.92
CA GLN A 146 -18.08 16.94 31.55
C GLN A 146 -16.79 17.41 30.84
N GLU A 147 -16.49 16.86 29.66
CA GLU A 147 -15.49 17.43 28.77
C GLU A 147 -16.04 18.73 28.17
N GLU A 148 -15.25 19.80 28.27
CA GLU A 148 -15.54 21.09 27.65
C GLU A 148 -15.84 20.90 26.15
N LYS A 149 -17.10 21.09 25.76
CA LYS A 149 -17.53 20.89 24.37
C LYS A 149 -16.96 21.98 23.46
N LEU A 150 -15.91 21.64 22.71
CA LEU A 150 -15.39 22.45 21.61
C LEU A 150 -16.40 22.52 20.47
N ARG A 151 -16.64 23.72 19.93
CA ARG A 151 -17.52 23.95 18.78
C ARG A 151 -16.70 24.42 17.59
N VAL A 152 -17.02 23.97 16.38
CA VAL A 152 -16.41 24.46 15.14
C VAL A 152 -17.46 25.09 14.25
N ALA A 153 -17.18 26.29 13.76
CA ALA A 153 -18.00 27.02 12.80
C ALA A 153 -17.18 27.33 11.55
N ILE A 154 -17.72 27.02 10.37
CA ILE A 154 -17.02 27.18 9.10
C ILE A 154 -17.86 27.98 8.11
N GLN A 155 -17.22 28.92 7.43
CA GLN A 155 -17.78 29.64 6.28
C GLN A 155 -16.93 29.37 5.04
N THR A 156 -17.57 29.34 3.87
CA THR A 156 -16.85 29.08 2.62
C THR A 156 -16.46 30.40 1.96
N CYS A 157 -15.23 30.47 1.46
CA CYS A 157 -14.72 31.60 0.68
C CYS A 157 -14.19 31.10 -0.66
N LEU A 158 -14.37 31.89 -1.72
CA LEU A 158 -13.69 31.65 -3.00
C LEU A 158 -12.44 32.51 -3.04
N SER A 159 -11.33 32.01 -3.56
CA SER A 159 -10.05 32.74 -3.61
C SER A 159 -10.13 34.04 -4.41
N ASP A 160 -11.08 34.14 -5.33
CA ASP A 160 -11.36 35.32 -6.16
C ASP A 160 -12.44 36.25 -5.57
N ALA A 161 -13.01 35.90 -4.41
CA ALA A 161 -14.04 36.69 -3.74
C ALA A 161 -13.53 37.35 -2.45
N LYS A 162 -13.86 38.64 -2.27
CA LYS A 162 -13.48 39.40 -1.06
C LYS A 162 -14.35 39.08 0.17
N ALA A 163 -15.47 38.40 -0.02
CA ALA A 163 -16.44 38.11 1.03
C ALA A 163 -16.79 36.61 1.04
N PRO A 164 -17.16 36.06 2.21
CA PRO A 164 -17.65 34.69 2.31
C PRO A 164 -18.83 34.44 1.38
N ASN A 165 -18.86 33.27 0.76
CA ASN A 165 -19.89 32.86 -0.16
C ASN A 165 -21.09 32.30 0.61
N THR A 166 -22.15 33.09 0.73
CA THR A 166 -23.37 32.71 1.48
C THR A 166 -24.22 31.65 0.81
N LYS A 167 -23.96 31.31 -0.46
CA LYS A 167 -24.67 30.24 -1.18
C LYS A 167 -24.20 28.85 -0.76
N ILE A 168 -22.94 28.75 -0.31
CA ILE A 168 -22.36 27.54 0.27
C ILE A 168 -22.43 27.74 1.79
N GLY A 169 -23.50 27.25 2.41
CA GLY A 169 -23.95 27.66 3.74
C GLY A 169 -22.91 27.53 4.87
N HIS A 170 -23.24 28.10 6.04
CA HIS A 170 -22.42 27.95 7.24
C HIS A 170 -22.60 26.56 7.85
N THR A 171 -21.50 25.87 8.16
CA THR A 171 -21.54 24.57 8.83
C THR A 171 -21.12 24.72 10.29
N VAL A 172 -21.93 24.21 11.21
CA VAL A 172 -21.63 24.13 12.64
C VAL A 172 -21.66 22.66 13.04
N LYS A 173 -20.48 22.07 13.29
CA LYS A 173 -20.34 20.63 13.60
C LYS A 173 -19.24 20.40 14.64
N TYR A 174 -19.29 19.23 15.29
CA TYR A 174 -18.16 18.64 15.99
C TYR A 174 -17.37 17.85 14.94
N LEU A 175 -16.10 18.15 14.73
CA LEU A 175 -15.30 17.57 13.65
C LEU A 175 -14.03 16.92 14.21
N GLY A 176 -13.90 15.62 14.00
CA GLY A 176 -12.65 14.88 14.12
C GLY A 176 -12.02 14.77 12.73
N TYR A 177 -11.08 15.68 12.42
CA TYR A 177 -10.28 15.74 11.17
C TYR A 177 -10.99 16.26 9.90
N ILE A 178 -10.67 17.50 9.55
CA ILE A 178 -11.67 18.47 9.09
C ILE A 178 -11.76 18.63 7.55
N ILE A 179 -10.69 18.46 6.77
CA ILE A 179 -10.74 18.94 5.36
C ILE A 179 -11.54 18.01 4.43
N GLN A 180 -11.35 16.69 4.52
CA GLN A 180 -12.04 15.74 3.64
C GLN A 180 -13.55 15.69 3.93
N GLU A 181 -13.93 15.68 5.20
CA GLU A 181 -15.34 15.74 5.60
C GLU A 181 -16.02 17.03 5.14
N LEU A 182 -15.28 18.15 5.16
CA LEU A 182 -15.79 19.40 4.63
C LEU A 182 -15.91 19.38 3.13
N LEU A 183 -15.01 18.73 2.39
CA LEU A 183 -15.16 18.52 0.96
C LEU A 183 -16.43 17.74 0.65
N ASP A 184 -16.75 16.71 1.42
CA ASP A 184 -17.96 15.91 1.21
C ASP A 184 -19.25 16.72 1.44
N VAL A 185 -19.20 17.78 2.27
CA VAL A 185 -20.32 18.70 2.51
C VAL A 185 -20.36 19.86 1.50
N VAL A 186 -19.21 20.46 1.22
CA VAL A 186 -19.07 21.69 0.42
C VAL A 186 -19.12 21.37 -1.07
N SER A 187 -18.50 20.28 -1.52
CA SER A 187 -18.40 19.92 -2.94
C SER A 187 -19.77 19.72 -3.60
N PRO A 188 -20.74 19.00 -3.01
CA PRO A 188 -22.10 18.92 -3.57
C PRO A 188 -22.81 20.28 -3.63
N GLN A 189 -22.64 21.12 -2.59
CA GLN A 189 -23.23 22.46 -2.56
C GLN A 189 -22.61 23.38 -3.61
N PHE A 190 -21.31 23.27 -3.84
CA PHE A 190 -20.58 24.03 -4.85
C PHE A 190 -21.17 23.76 -6.25
N ILE A 191 -21.43 22.49 -6.57
CA ILE A 191 -22.08 22.10 -7.83
C ILE A 191 -23.55 22.53 -7.87
N ALA A 192 -24.32 22.25 -6.82
CA ALA A 192 -25.75 22.56 -6.76
C ALA A 192 -26.03 24.07 -6.91
N ASN A 193 -25.13 24.91 -6.40
CA ASN A 193 -25.19 26.37 -6.54
C ASN A 193 -24.58 26.89 -7.85
N LYS A 194 -24.22 26.01 -8.79
CA LYS A 194 -23.66 26.34 -10.11
C LYS A 194 -22.37 27.17 -10.04
N LEU A 195 -21.54 26.93 -9.02
CA LEU A 195 -20.23 27.59 -8.88
C LEU A 195 -19.13 26.85 -9.65
N GLY A 196 -19.37 25.59 -10.02
CA GLY A 196 -18.57 24.88 -11.01
C GLY A 196 -19.19 23.55 -11.46
N PRO A 197 -18.72 22.98 -12.58
CA PRO A 197 -19.29 21.78 -13.20
C PRO A 197 -18.82 20.46 -12.57
N MET A 198 -17.77 20.48 -11.75
CA MET A 198 -17.10 19.29 -11.23
C MET A 198 -16.89 19.35 -9.70
N PRO A 199 -16.81 18.20 -9.00
CA PRO A 199 -16.48 18.15 -7.59
C PRO A 199 -15.12 18.79 -7.28
N LEU A 200 -15.01 19.49 -6.15
CA LEU A 200 -13.75 20.03 -5.63
C LEU A 200 -12.78 18.90 -5.22
N LYS A 201 -11.48 19.12 -5.41
CA LYS A 201 -10.39 18.23 -4.96
C LYS A 201 -9.66 18.82 -3.75
N LEU A 202 -8.94 17.95 -3.04
CA LEU A 202 -8.20 18.32 -1.83
C LEU A 202 -7.13 19.39 -2.06
N ASN A 203 -6.42 19.32 -3.19
CA ASN A 203 -5.42 20.31 -3.57
C ASN A 203 -6.03 21.66 -4.00
N GLU A 204 -7.34 21.76 -4.19
CA GLU A 204 -8.05 22.97 -4.59
C GLU A 204 -8.67 23.71 -3.40
N VAL A 205 -8.54 23.18 -2.19
CA VAL A 205 -9.15 23.77 -1.00
C VAL A 205 -8.12 23.94 0.11
N SER A 206 -8.36 24.93 0.97
CA SER A 206 -7.53 25.15 2.15
C SER A 206 -8.39 25.62 3.31
N LEU A 207 -8.05 25.19 4.52
CA LEU A 207 -8.68 25.68 5.74
C LEU A 207 -7.86 26.86 6.27
N ARG A 208 -8.52 27.96 6.60
CA ARG A 208 -7.91 29.22 7.03
C ARG A 208 -8.65 29.79 8.23
N TRP A 209 -8.01 30.72 8.91
CA TRP A 209 -8.65 31.62 9.87
C TRP A 209 -9.07 32.92 9.20
N ALA A 210 -9.95 33.63 9.91
CA ALA A 210 -10.38 34.96 9.54
C ALA A 210 -9.19 35.86 9.19
N GLY A 211 -9.31 36.61 8.10
CA GLY A 211 -8.21 37.43 7.56
C GLY A 211 -7.19 36.61 6.77
N ASN A 212 -7.61 35.48 6.18
CA ASN A 212 -6.79 34.66 5.27
C ASN A 212 -5.53 34.07 5.93
N ARG A 213 -5.58 33.82 7.25
CA ARG A 213 -4.45 33.28 8.01
C ARG A 213 -4.42 31.77 7.88
N LEU A 214 -3.26 31.20 7.62
CA LEU A 214 -3.13 29.75 7.63
C LEU A 214 -3.09 29.23 9.08
N PRO A 215 -3.61 28.02 9.32
CA PRO A 215 -3.29 27.26 10.52
C PRO A 215 -1.80 27.19 10.76
N GLU A 216 -1.42 27.11 12.03
CA GLU A 216 -0.04 26.80 12.37
C GLU A 216 0.36 25.47 11.71
N PRO A 217 1.58 25.36 11.15
CA PRO A 217 2.06 24.12 10.58
C PRO A 217 1.86 22.95 11.56
N ASN A 218 1.52 21.76 11.04
CA ASN A 218 1.26 20.56 11.84
C ASN A 218 0.03 20.58 12.76
N SER A 219 -0.74 21.67 12.81
CA SER A 219 -1.89 21.72 13.71
C SER A 219 -3.07 20.86 13.26
N LEU A 220 -3.28 20.74 11.95
CA LEU A 220 -4.43 20.05 11.32
C LEU A 220 -4.41 18.51 11.47
N THR A 221 -3.31 17.94 11.96
CA THR A 221 -3.08 16.49 12.07
C THR A 221 -3.46 15.92 13.44
N GLY A 222 -3.73 16.77 14.43
CA GLY A 222 -4.19 16.38 15.78
C GLY A 222 -5.71 16.40 15.93
N ASN A 223 -6.23 15.77 17.00
CA ASN A 223 -7.66 15.86 17.33
C ASN A 223 -8.06 17.32 17.62
N LEU A 224 -9.37 17.60 17.60
CA LEU A 224 -9.90 18.97 17.79
C LEU A 224 -9.43 19.62 19.11
N GLY A 225 -9.24 18.83 20.16
CA GLY A 225 -8.70 19.28 21.44
C GLY A 225 -7.25 19.77 21.34
N ASN A 226 -6.40 19.02 20.64
CA ASN A 226 -5.01 19.40 20.37
C ASN A 226 -4.94 20.61 19.44
N PHE A 227 -5.78 20.65 18.41
CA PHE A 227 -5.91 21.79 17.51
C PHE A 227 -6.28 23.07 18.29
N PHE A 228 -7.26 22.99 19.20
CA PHE A 228 -7.62 24.11 20.06
C PHE A 228 -6.46 24.53 20.97
N LYS A 229 -5.88 23.57 21.72
CA LYS A 229 -4.79 23.84 22.66
C LYS A 229 -3.59 24.52 21.99
N MET A 230 -3.23 24.09 20.78
CA MET A 230 -2.10 24.65 20.03
C MET A 230 -2.33 26.12 19.62
N HIS A 231 -3.56 26.46 19.27
CA HIS A 231 -3.94 27.82 18.87
C HIS A 231 -4.43 28.68 20.05
N SER A 232 -4.54 28.11 21.24
CA SER A 232 -4.85 28.80 22.49
C SER A 232 -3.69 28.79 23.50
N SER A 233 -2.47 28.42 23.07
CA SER A 233 -1.36 28.13 23.98
C SER A 233 -0.68 29.38 24.56
N SER A 234 -0.89 30.55 23.96
CA SER A 234 -0.41 31.84 24.45
C SER A 234 -1.50 32.90 24.27
N THR A 235 -1.37 34.03 24.98
CA THR A 235 -2.29 35.18 24.86
C THR A 235 -2.31 35.74 23.44
N GLU A 236 -1.16 35.82 22.77
CA GLU A 236 -1.05 36.26 21.38
C GLU A 236 -1.75 35.31 20.41
N LYS A 237 -1.59 34.00 20.59
CA LYS A 237 -2.24 32.97 19.76
C LYS A 237 -3.75 32.95 19.99
N LEU A 238 -4.18 33.08 21.24
CA LEU A 238 -5.59 33.17 21.61
C LEU A 238 -6.26 34.36 20.90
N ALA A 239 -5.65 35.55 20.98
CA ALA A 239 -6.15 36.75 20.29
C ALA A 239 -6.18 36.58 18.77
N THR A 240 -5.16 35.92 18.21
CA THR A 240 -4.99 35.75 16.76
C THR A 240 -5.96 34.73 16.16
N TYR A 241 -6.12 33.58 16.79
CA TYR A 241 -6.80 32.42 16.23
C TYR A 241 -8.16 32.14 16.88
N ILE A 242 -8.35 32.44 18.17
CA ILE A 242 -9.57 32.03 18.87
C ILE A 242 -10.54 33.20 19.06
N GLU A 243 -10.04 34.38 19.42
CA GLU A 243 -10.88 35.55 19.72
C GLU A 243 -11.28 36.35 18.46
N ASN A 244 -10.52 36.20 17.36
CA ASN A 244 -10.81 36.86 16.09
C ASN A 244 -11.95 36.14 15.31
N ILE A 245 -13.17 36.25 15.84
CA ILE A 245 -14.34 35.57 15.32
C ILE A 245 -15.02 36.43 14.24
N PRO A 246 -15.22 35.91 13.01
CA PRO A 246 -15.99 36.58 11.97
C PRO A 246 -17.37 37.04 12.46
N THR A 247 -17.83 38.20 11.96
CA THR A 247 -19.14 38.77 12.31
C THR A 247 -20.31 37.83 12.01
N SER A 248 -20.17 36.99 10.97
CA SER A 248 -21.11 35.91 10.63
C SER A 248 -21.34 34.92 11.77
N PHE A 249 -20.36 34.73 12.66
CA PHE A 249 -20.43 33.84 13.83
C PHE A 249 -20.61 34.58 15.16
N GLY A 250 -20.75 35.92 15.15
CA GLY A 250 -20.85 36.72 16.37
C GLY A 250 -22.03 36.36 17.28
N LYS A 251 -23.11 35.77 16.74
CA LYS A 251 -24.23 35.23 17.54
C LYS A 251 -23.88 33.91 18.23
N LEU A 252 -23.05 33.06 17.62
CA LEU A 252 -22.60 31.80 18.20
C LEU A 252 -21.62 32.02 19.37
N ALA A 253 -20.81 33.07 19.29
CA ALA A 253 -19.84 33.45 20.32
C ALA A 253 -20.49 33.97 21.63
N LYS A 254 -21.74 34.44 21.58
CA LYS A 254 -22.44 35.07 22.73
C LYS A 254 -23.07 34.06 23.71
N GLY A 255 -23.05 32.76 23.42
CA GLY A 255 -23.50 31.72 24.34
C GLY A 255 -22.42 31.38 25.36
N HIS A 256 -22.65 31.65 26.64
CA HIS A 256 -21.70 31.40 27.73
C HIS A 256 -21.10 29.97 27.69
N ASN A 257 -19.79 29.88 27.95
CA ASN A 257 -18.96 28.68 28.19
C ASN A 257 -18.53 27.76 27.02
N SER A 258 -18.79 28.07 25.74
CA SER A 258 -18.28 27.21 24.64
C SER A 258 -17.02 27.79 23.98
N LYS A 259 -15.92 27.02 24.03
CA LYS A 259 -14.71 27.24 23.21
C LYS A 259 -15.06 27.06 21.73
N LEU A 260 -15.11 28.16 20.97
CA LEU A 260 -15.49 28.18 19.55
C LEU A 260 -14.25 28.34 18.67
N ILE A 261 -14.13 27.50 17.63
CA ILE A 261 -13.16 27.62 16.56
C ILE A 261 -13.91 28.10 15.31
N ALA A 262 -13.52 29.25 14.76
CA ALA A 262 -14.13 29.83 13.57
C ALA A 262 -13.14 29.82 12.40
N LEU A 263 -13.50 29.16 11.30
CA LEU A 263 -12.61 28.91 10.16
C LEU A 263 -13.25 29.28 8.83
N ASP A 264 -12.40 29.60 7.87
CA ASP A 264 -12.70 29.85 6.46
C ASP A 264 -12.28 28.62 5.65
N PHE A 265 -13.21 28.01 4.92
CA PHE A 265 -12.93 26.99 3.92
C PHE A 265 -12.75 27.67 2.56
N VAL A 266 -11.50 27.83 2.14
CA VAL A 266 -11.13 28.60 0.95
C VAL A 266 -10.97 27.68 -0.24
N VAL A 267 -11.78 27.89 -1.27
CA VAL A 267 -11.66 27.23 -2.58
C VAL A 267 -10.73 28.04 -3.48
N ASN A 268 -9.64 27.42 -3.92
CA ASN A 268 -8.71 27.96 -4.90
C ASN A 268 -9.31 27.82 -6.31
N MET A 269 -9.91 28.90 -6.79
CA MET A 269 -10.57 28.93 -8.09
C MET A 269 -9.60 28.82 -9.27
N ASP A 270 -8.33 29.17 -9.10
CA ASP A 270 -7.35 29.11 -10.18
C ASP A 270 -6.96 27.66 -10.46
N LEU A 271 -6.61 26.89 -9.42
CA LEU A 271 -6.33 25.45 -9.54
C LEU A 271 -7.56 24.67 -10.06
N TYR A 272 -8.75 25.06 -9.63
CA TYR A 272 -9.99 24.46 -10.08
C TYR A 272 -10.25 24.70 -11.58
N ARG A 273 -10.08 25.94 -12.05
CA ARG A 273 -10.24 26.31 -13.47
C ARG A 273 -9.23 25.58 -14.35
N GLU A 274 -7.97 25.57 -13.94
CA GLU A 274 -6.89 24.90 -14.68
C GLU A 274 -7.16 23.39 -14.85
N ARG A 275 -7.77 22.74 -13.86
CA ARG A 275 -8.21 21.33 -14.00
C ARG A 275 -9.35 21.16 -14.99
N ILE A 276 -10.32 22.07 -15.00
CA ILE A 276 -11.45 22.01 -15.94
C ILE A 276 -10.95 22.16 -17.37
N GLU A 277 -10.05 23.11 -17.60
CA GLU A 277 -9.45 23.39 -18.91
C GLU A 277 -8.71 22.16 -19.44
N ARG A 278 -7.82 21.55 -18.64
CA ARG A 278 -7.14 20.28 -18.99
C ARG A 278 -8.12 19.15 -19.31
N SER A 279 -9.19 19.02 -18.54
CA SER A 279 -10.21 17.98 -18.79
C SER A 279 -11.04 18.23 -20.07
N ALA A 280 -11.10 19.47 -20.57
CA ALA A 280 -11.75 19.79 -21.83
C ALA A 280 -10.82 19.50 -23.02
N GLU A 281 -9.53 19.81 -22.89
CA GLU A 281 -8.50 19.55 -23.91
C GLU A 281 -8.32 18.04 -24.18
N ASP A 282 -8.34 17.21 -23.13
CA ASP A 282 -8.25 15.75 -23.27
C ASP A 282 -9.46 15.14 -24.03
N LYS A 283 -10.62 15.80 -24.00
CA LYS A 283 -11.81 15.36 -24.74
C LYS A 283 -11.76 15.74 -26.22
N ASP A 284 -11.13 16.87 -26.55
CA ASP A 284 -10.95 17.30 -27.94
C ASP A 284 -9.80 16.56 -28.64
N ALA A 285 -8.76 16.14 -27.91
CA ALA A 285 -7.67 15.31 -28.45
C ALA A 285 -8.15 13.92 -28.93
N GLY A 286 -9.26 13.40 -28.38
CA GLY A 286 -9.87 12.12 -28.77
C GLY A 286 -10.81 12.17 -29.97
N GLN A 287 -11.10 13.35 -30.53
CA GLN A 287 -12.01 13.50 -31.68
C GLN A 287 -11.28 13.91 -32.97
N THR A 288 -10.29 13.12 -33.38
CA THR A 288 -9.84 13.10 -34.78
C THR A 288 -10.33 11.83 -35.45
N THR A 289 -11.46 11.96 -36.17
CA THR A 289 -11.86 11.28 -37.43
C THR A 289 -13.36 10.95 -37.49
N SER A 290 -14.17 11.95 -37.85
CA SER A 290 -15.32 11.71 -38.73
C SER A 290 -15.74 13.02 -39.39
N ARG A 291 -15.23 13.22 -40.61
CA ARG A 291 -15.82 14.16 -41.56
C ARG A 291 -17.18 13.62 -42.00
N LYS A 292 -18.27 14.36 -41.77
CA LYS A 292 -19.43 14.31 -42.69
C LYS A 292 -20.22 15.62 -42.77
N ARG A 293 -19.93 16.31 -43.88
CA ARG A 293 -20.76 17.18 -44.73
C ARG A 293 -21.80 18.13 -44.09
N THR A 294 -21.50 19.41 -44.27
CA THR A 294 -22.41 20.52 -44.56
C THR A 294 -23.45 20.20 -45.64
N ILE A 295 -24.73 20.43 -45.35
CA ILE A 295 -25.74 20.93 -46.31
C ILE A 295 -26.63 21.94 -45.57
N SER A 296 -26.75 23.11 -46.20
CA SER A 296 -27.55 24.28 -45.85
C SER A 296 -28.96 24.24 -46.44
N GLY A 297 -29.97 24.76 -45.73
CA GLY A 297 -31.16 25.38 -46.35
C GLY A 297 -32.56 24.87 -45.91
N PRO A 298 -33.63 25.67 -46.06
CA PRO A 298 -34.58 26.00 -44.98
C PRO A 298 -36.07 25.65 -45.24
N GLY A 299 -36.93 25.75 -44.20
CA GLY A 299 -38.36 26.13 -44.33
C GLY A 299 -39.47 25.13 -43.94
N ASN A 300 -40.24 25.52 -42.90
CA ASN A 300 -41.70 25.40 -42.65
C ASN A 300 -42.56 24.17 -43.09
N ILE A 301 -43.13 23.45 -42.10
CA ILE A 301 -44.58 23.17 -41.74
C ILE A 301 -45.58 22.81 -42.90
N PRO A 302 -46.63 21.91 -42.81
CA PRO A 302 -47.41 21.42 -41.64
C PRO A 302 -47.99 19.94 -41.60
N LEU A 303 -48.48 19.59 -40.40
CA LEU A 303 -49.74 18.89 -40.01
C LEU A 303 -50.09 17.40 -40.35
N ASN A 304 -50.50 16.73 -39.25
CA ASN A 304 -51.61 15.78 -39.04
C ASN A 304 -51.48 14.29 -39.43
N LYS A 305 -51.42 13.42 -38.40
CA LYS A 305 -52.55 12.54 -37.98
C LYS A 305 -52.19 11.70 -36.73
N ARG A 306 -52.95 11.90 -35.65
CA ARG A 306 -53.25 10.97 -34.52
C ARG A 306 -54.71 10.49 -34.73
N PRO A 307 -55.28 9.43 -34.06
CA PRO A 307 -55.11 9.12 -32.62
C PRO A 307 -55.34 7.65 -32.13
N ARG A 308 -55.07 7.44 -30.82
CA ARG A 308 -55.80 6.67 -29.76
C ARG A 308 -54.79 5.93 -28.86
N GLY A 309 -54.85 5.95 -27.52
CA GLY A 309 -55.70 6.57 -26.48
C GLY A 309 -54.90 6.60 -25.15
N LEU A 310 -55.05 7.63 -24.31
CA LEU A 310 -55.85 7.66 -23.05
C LEU A 310 -55.31 6.68 -21.98
N ASN A 311 -54.86 7.09 -20.79
CA ASN A 311 -55.53 7.99 -19.84
C ASN A 311 -54.60 8.87 -19.00
N THR A 312 -55.11 10.07 -18.76
CA THR A 312 -54.65 11.19 -17.94
C THR A 312 -55.34 11.22 -16.58
N THR A 313 -54.63 11.69 -15.54
CA THR A 313 -55.06 12.65 -14.48
C THR A 313 -53.80 12.97 -13.67
N ASN A 314 -53.47 14.17 -13.17
CA ASN A 314 -54.03 15.52 -13.25
C ASN A 314 -52.85 16.49 -13.02
N ILE A 315 -52.87 17.61 -13.73
CA ILE A 315 -52.02 18.78 -13.49
C ILE A 315 -52.77 19.71 -12.51
N GLY A 316 -52.07 20.26 -11.53
CA GLY A 316 -52.59 21.27 -10.62
C GLY A 316 -51.48 21.98 -9.85
N SER A 317 -51.01 23.08 -10.44
CA SER A 317 -50.23 24.18 -9.88
C SER A 317 -50.48 24.50 -8.39
N LEU A 318 -49.42 24.84 -7.65
CA LEU A 318 -49.26 26.12 -6.91
C LEU A 318 -48.22 25.99 -5.78
N LEU A 319 -47.42 27.05 -5.66
CA LEU A 319 -46.62 27.45 -4.51
C LEU A 319 -47.13 26.92 -3.16
N GLY A 320 -46.26 26.24 -2.42
CA GLY A 320 -46.54 25.79 -1.06
C GLY A 320 -45.27 25.38 -0.33
N SER A 321 -44.65 26.35 0.33
CA SER A 321 -43.68 26.13 1.41
C SER A 321 -44.21 25.08 2.39
N ARG A 322 -43.43 24.03 2.65
CA ARG A 322 -43.58 23.16 3.82
C ARG A 322 -42.19 22.83 4.38
N PHE A 323 -41.72 23.71 5.25
CA PHE A 323 -40.92 23.28 6.39
C PHE A 323 -41.77 22.31 7.21
N GLY A 324 -41.53 21.01 7.01
CA GLY A 324 -42.00 19.95 7.90
C GLY A 324 -40.78 19.33 8.55
N THR A 325 -40.64 19.51 9.85
CA THR A 325 -39.63 18.85 10.68
C THR A 325 -39.90 17.34 10.70
N ASN A 326 -39.31 16.61 9.76
CA ASN A 326 -39.15 15.17 9.91
C ASN A 326 -38.02 14.94 10.91
N VAL A 327 -38.43 14.72 12.17
CA VAL A 327 -37.62 14.05 13.17
C VAL A 327 -37.36 12.64 12.62
N HIS A 328 -36.22 12.43 11.98
CA HIS A 328 -35.72 11.09 11.76
C HIS A 328 -35.48 10.48 13.14
N THR A 329 -36.33 9.54 13.51
CA THR A 329 -36.08 8.60 14.60
C THR A 329 -34.76 7.91 14.32
N ALA A 330 -33.73 8.25 15.09
CA ALA A 330 -32.45 7.55 15.09
C ALA A 330 -32.72 6.08 15.36
N SER A 331 -32.22 5.19 14.50
CA SER A 331 -32.17 3.77 14.83
C SER A 331 -31.35 3.61 16.12
N PRO A 332 -31.79 2.77 17.07
CA PRO A 332 -31.05 2.55 18.31
C PRO A 332 -29.66 1.99 17.99
N LEU A 333 -28.64 2.61 18.56
CA LEU A 333 -27.23 2.24 18.45
C LEU A 333 -27.03 0.85 19.08
N THR A 334 -26.55 -0.11 18.31
CA THR A 334 -26.06 -1.39 18.85
C THR A 334 -24.73 -1.14 19.58
N PRO A 335 -24.61 -1.50 20.88
CA PRO A 335 -23.34 -1.42 21.59
C PRO A 335 -22.30 -2.28 20.88
N ARG A 336 -21.14 -1.71 20.53
CA ARG A 336 -20.01 -2.50 20.02
C ARG A 336 -19.38 -3.26 21.18
N THR A 337 -19.36 -4.57 21.07
CA THR A 337 -18.74 -5.45 22.06
C THR A 337 -17.24 -5.56 21.81
N GLN A 338 -16.49 -5.74 22.90
CA GLN A 338 -15.04 -5.92 22.87
C GLN A 338 -14.68 -7.09 23.77
N SER A 339 -13.66 -7.83 23.36
CA SER A 339 -13.14 -9.00 24.05
C SER A 339 -11.76 -8.70 24.63
N LYS A 340 -11.53 -9.14 25.87
CA LYS A 340 -10.20 -9.07 26.46
C LYS A 340 -9.36 -10.25 25.98
N VAL A 341 -8.23 -9.96 25.36
CA VAL A 341 -7.30 -10.95 24.82
C VAL A 341 -5.92 -10.77 25.47
N THR A 342 -5.17 -11.86 25.59
CA THR A 342 -3.74 -11.82 25.89
C THR A 342 -2.97 -12.29 24.65
N LEU A 343 -1.92 -11.56 24.31
CA LEU A 343 -1.21 -11.69 23.05
C LEU A 343 0.25 -12.05 23.28
N GLU A 344 0.76 -13.01 22.52
CA GLU A 344 2.18 -13.31 22.38
C GLU A 344 2.74 -12.52 21.21
N ARG A 345 3.68 -11.60 21.49
CA ARG A 345 4.21 -10.64 20.53
C ARG A 345 5.51 -11.12 19.89
N PHE A 346 5.66 -10.86 18.59
CA PHE A 346 6.86 -11.12 17.80
C PHE A 346 7.25 -9.85 17.03
N ASN A 347 8.46 -9.36 17.28
CA ASN A 347 9.03 -8.30 16.47
C ASN A 347 9.66 -8.90 15.21
N VAL A 348 9.49 -8.21 14.08
CA VAL A 348 10.04 -8.61 12.79
C VAL A 348 11.15 -7.63 12.40
N SER A 349 12.32 -8.18 12.07
CA SER A 349 13.48 -7.48 11.52
C SER A 349 13.94 -8.17 10.23
N VAL A 350 14.85 -7.52 9.51
CA VAL A 350 15.55 -8.12 8.37
C VAL A 350 17.04 -7.92 8.55
N ASP A 351 17.82 -8.92 8.18
CA ASP A 351 19.27 -8.81 8.16
C ASP A 351 19.70 -7.73 7.13
N PRO A 352 20.52 -6.74 7.51
CA PRO A 352 20.86 -5.62 6.62
C PRO A 352 21.58 -6.02 5.33
N ALA A 353 22.30 -7.15 5.33
CA ALA A 353 23.11 -7.59 4.19
C ALA A 353 22.36 -8.53 3.25
N THR A 354 21.58 -9.45 3.81
CA THR A 354 20.89 -10.53 3.07
C THR A 354 19.40 -10.29 2.89
N LEU A 355 18.82 -9.33 3.63
CA LEU A 355 17.38 -9.09 3.74
C LEU A 355 16.60 -10.30 4.28
N ALA A 356 17.30 -11.29 4.85
CA ALA A 356 16.67 -12.46 5.44
C ALA A 356 15.82 -12.03 6.64
N PRO A 357 14.57 -12.52 6.77
CA PRO A 357 13.71 -12.14 7.88
C PRO A 357 14.19 -12.77 9.18
N GLU A 358 14.08 -12.02 10.26
CA GLU A 358 14.32 -12.47 11.63
C GLU A 358 13.08 -12.14 12.47
N MET A 359 12.62 -13.12 13.24
CA MET A 359 11.48 -12.97 14.14
C MET A 359 11.90 -13.23 15.56
N VAL A 360 11.77 -12.20 16.40
CA VAL A 360 12.15 -12.28 17.81
C VAL A 360 10.89 -12.20 18.66
N LYS A 361 10.62 -13.30 19.38
CA LYS A 361 9.56 -13.34 20.38
C LYS A 361 9.88 -12.35 21.51
N VAL A 362 8.90 -11.53 21.86
CA VAL A 362 8.98 -10.66 23.04
C VAL A 362 8.61 -11.50 24.27
N PRO A 363 9.45 -11.54 25.32
CA PRO A 363 9.24 -12.45 26.45
C PRO A 363 7.92 -12.27 27.19
N GLU A 364 7.47 -11.02 27.35
CA GLU A 364 6.28 -10.69 28.12
C GLU A 364 5.04 -10.65 27.22
N PRO A 365 3.96 -11.36 27.60
CA PRO A 365 2.69 -11.27 26.89
C PRO A 365 2.02 -9.93 27.16
N VAL A 366 1.15 -9.53 26.23
CA VAL A 366 0.49 -8.23 26.24
C VAL A 366 -1.02 -8.42 26.35
N ASP A 367 -1.63 -7.85 27.37
CA ASP A 367 -3.10 -7.78 27.46
C ASP A 367 -3.63 -6.72 26.48
N ALA A 368 -4.77 -6.99 25.85
CA ALA A 368 -5.43 -6.06 24.96
C ALA A 368 -6.95 -6.20 25.00
N LEU A 369 -7.64 -5.16 24.53
CA LEU A 369 -9.07 -5.19 24.20
C LEU A 369 -9.19 -5.15 22.68
N ILE A 370 -9.78 -6.18 22.08
CA ILE A 370 -10.08 -6.22 20.64
C ILE A 370 -11.58 -6.07 20.43
N PHE A 371 -11.98 -5.23 19.48
CA PHE A 371 -13.38 -5.10 19.10
C PHE A 371 -13.83 -6.35 18.33
N ASP A 372 -15.02 -6.84 18.64
CA ASP A 372 -15.52 -8.10 18.06
C ASP A 372 -15.84 -7.97 16.56
N GLU A 373 -16.14 -6.74 16.12
CA GLU A 373 -16.41 -6.41 14.72
C GLU A 373 -15.26 -5.65 14.08
N HIS A 374 -14.92 -6.05 12.85
CA HIS A 374 -13.99 -5.31 12.02
C HIS A 374 -14.58 -3.93 11.66
N PHE A 375 -13.73 -2.90 11.61
CA PHE A 375 -14.13 -1.59 11.12
C PHE A 375 -13.77 -1.39 9.65
N ALA A 376 -12.92 -2.25 9.10
CA ALA A 376 -12.37 -2.11 7.76
C ALA A 376 -12.12 -3.48 7.11
N LYS A 377 -12.36 -3.58 5.80
CA LYS A 377 -12.13 -4.77 4.98
C LYS A 377 -11.55 -4.36 3.63
N GLY A 378 -10.39 -4.90 3.29
CA GLY A 378 -9.74 -4.77 1.98
C GLY A 378 -9.88 -6.02 1.12
N ALA A 379 -9.06 -6.12 0.08
CA ALA A 379 -9.07 -7.27 -0.84
C ALA A 379 -8.76 -8.61 -0.14
N SER A 380 -7.73 -8.63 0.71
CA SER A 380 -7.27 -9.85 1.42
C SER A 380 -7.30 -9.73 2.95
N LYS A 381 -7.28 -8.50 3.48
CA LYS A 381 -7.16 -8.18 4.91
C LYS A 381 -8.47 -7.63 5.48
N ILE A 382 -8.73 -7.94 6.75
CA ILE A 382 -9.72 -7.23 7.59
C ILE A 382 -9.01 -6.60 8.78
N ALA A 383 -9.50 -5.44 9.23
CA ALA A 383 -8.90 -4.64 10.28
C ALA A 383 -9.88 -4.40 11.42
N PHE A 384 -9.37 -4.55 12.64
CA PHE A 384 -10.08 -4.42 13.90
C PHE A 384 -9.45 -3.33 14.75
N ASP A 385 -10.29 -2.64 15.52
CA ASP A 385 -9.80 -1.73 16.55
C ASP A 385 -9.29 -2.56 17.72
N MET A 386 -8.11 -2.20 18.22
CA MET A 386 -7.50 -2.86 19.37
C MET A 386 -6.87 -1.82 20.30
N VAL A 387 -6.96 -2.06 21.61
CA VAL A 387 -6.33 -1.25 22.65
C VAL A 387 -5.36 -2.14 23.41
N LEU A 388 -4.07 -1.86 23.33
CA LEU A 388 -3.04 -2.54 24.11
C LEU A 388 -3.00 -1.97 25.53
N LEU A 389 -2.82 -2.84 26.51
CA LEU A 389 -2.79 -2.53 27.94
C LEU A 389 -1.39 -2.82 28.50
N GLU A 390 -0.39 -2.03 28.11
CA GLU A 390 1.01 -2.20 28.54
C GLU A 390 1.41 -1.13 29.58
N GLY A 391 2.04 -1.54 30.68
CA GLY A 391 2.67 -0.61 31.63
C GLY A 391 1.72 0.44 32.23
N GLY A 392 0.43 0.11 32.37
CA GLY A 392 -0.61 1.03 32.86
C GLY A 392 -1.04 2.10 31.86
N LYS A 393 -0.64 1.99 30.59
CA LYS A 393 -1.06 2.86 29.49
C LYS A 393 -1.94 2.11 28.52
N GLU A 394 -2.91 2.82 27.96
CA GLU A 394 -3.74 2.34 26.86
C GLU A 394 -3.19 2.89 25.55
N GLU A 395 -2.79 2.00 24.63
CA GLU A 395 -2.36 2.37 23.28
C GLU A 395 -3.36 1.88 22.25
N ARG A 396 -3.88 2.78 21.42
CA ARG A 396 -4.79 2.43 20.32
C ARG A 396 -4.02 2.01 19.08
N VAL A 397 -4.29 0.79 18.63
CA VAL A 397 -3.66 0.17 17.47
C VAL A 397 -4.70 -0.44 16.54
N VAL A 398 -4.26 -0.84 15.36
CA VAL A 398 -5.06 -1.58 14.39
C VAL A 398 -4.52 -3.00 14.32
N ALA A 399 -5.41 -3.97 14.48
CA ALA A 399 -5.10 -5.39 14.31
C ALA A 399 -5.66 -5.89 12.97
N LYS A 400 -4.78 -6.39 12.09
CA LYS A 400 -5.14 -6.92 10.77
C LYS A 400 -4.97 -8.44 10.73
N ARG A 401 -5.87 -9.13 10.04
CA ARG A 401 -5.70 -10.55 9.67
C ARG A 401 -6.13 -10.82 8.24
N ILE A 402 -5.62 -11.89 7.65
CA ILE A 402 -6.05 -12.33 6.33
C ILE A 402 -7.41 -13.03 6.46
N TYR A 403 -8.33 -12.75 5.56
CA TYR A 403 -9.63 -13.42 5.50
C TYR A 403 -9.90 -14.13 4.16
N ARG A 404 -9.14 -13.80 3.11
CA ARG A 404 -9.28 -14.37 1.76
C ARG A 404 -7.96 -14.37 0.99
N MET A 405 -7.68 -15.44 0.24
CA MET A 405 -6.50 -15.58 -0.64
C MET A 405 -6.84 -15.43 -2.13
N THR A 406 -8.01 -15.90 -2.58
CA THR A 406 -8.50 -15.82 -3.98
C THR A 406 -9.95 -15.37 -4.02
N ASP A 407 -10.44 -15.00 -5.20
CA ASP A 407 -11.76 -14.39 -5.36
C ASP A 407 -12.90 -15.32 -5.78
N ASP A 408 -12.66 -16.63 -5.75
CA ASP A 408 -13.73 -17.58 -6.03
C ASP A 408 -14.76 -17.50 -4.89
N ASP A 409 -15.78 -16.66 -5.12
CA ASP A 409 -17.05 -16.53 -4.42
C ASP A 409 -17.92 -17.79 -4.59
N THR A 410 -17.27 -18.94 -4.70
CA THR A 410 -17.92 -20.15 -4.24
C THR A 410 -17.78 -20.14 -2.73
N ASP A 411 -18.87 -19.79 -2.04
CA ASP A 411 -19.14 -20.14 -0.64
C ASP A 411 -19.11 -21.68 -0.39
N LEU A 412 -18.41 -22.44 -1.24
CA LEU A 412 -18.05 -23.82 -1.06
C LEU A 412 -17.02 -23.90 0.04
N ILE A 413 -17.46 -23.87 1.30
CA ILE A 413 -17.06 -24.67 2.49
C ILE A 413 -15.54 -24.85 2.80
N GLY A 414 -14.60 -24.33 2.00
CA GLY A 414 -13.16 -24.63 2.04
C GLY A 414 -12.23 -23.43 1.93
N ASN A 415 -12.75 -22.20 1.74
CA ASN A 415 -11.94 -20.97 1.69
C ASN A 415 -11.59 -20.40 3.09
N VAL A 416 -11.49 -21.26 4.11
CA VAL A 416 -11.00 -20.88 5.43
C VAL A 416 -9.47 -20.85 5.39
N ILE A 417 -8.87 -19.67 5.53
CA ILE A 417 -7.42 -19.54 5.62
C ILE A 417 -6.95 -20.24 6.90
N SER A 418 -6.05 -21.21 6.76
CA SER A 418 -5.44 -21.88 7.91
C SER A 418 -4.65 -20.88 8.76
N LEU A 419 -4.55 -21.13 10.08
CA LEU A 419 -3.78 -20.27 10.99
C LEU A 419 -2.34 -20.08 10.51
N ARG A 420 -1.72 -21.16 10.01
CA ARG A 420 -0.38 -21.14 9.43
C ARG A 420 -0.29 -20.25 8.20
N ALA A 421 -1.25 -20.34 7.28
CA ALA A 421 -1.27 -19.50 6.07
C ALA A 421 -1.49 -18.02 6.43
N ASN A 422 -2.42 -17.71 7.33
CA ASN A 422 -2.62 -16.35 7.84
C ASN A 422 -1.32 -15.80 8.42
N ARG A 423 -0.67 -16.55 9.31
CA ARG A 423 0.60 -16.14 9.92
C ARG A 423 1.69 -15.91 8.89
N THR A 424 1.93 -16.86 7.99
CA THR A 424 2.97 -16.76 6.94
C THR A 424 2.78 -15.52 6.06
N LEU A 425 1.54 -15.20 5.71
CA LEU A 425 1.22 -14.04 4.89
C LEU A 425 1.38 -12.72 5.65
N LEU A 426 1.02 -12.67 6.93
CA LEU A 426 1.26 -11.48 7.77
C LEU A 426 2.76 -11.30 8.08
N GLU A 427 3.52 -12.38 8.23
CA GLU A 427 4.98 -12.35 8.30
C GLU A 427 5.57 -11.68 7.07
N ALA A 428 5.14 -12.11 5.87
CA ALA A 428 5.57 -11.49 4.61
C ALA A 428 5.25 -9.98 4.55
N GLU A 429 4.08 -9.55 5.01
CA GLU A 429 3.70 -8.12 5.09
C GLU A 429 4.66 -7.32 6.00
N CYS A 430 4.95 -7.83 7.19
CA CYS A 430 5.90 -7.21 8.11
C CYS A 430 7.32 -7.16 7.53
N VAL A 431 7.74 -8.22 6.83
CA VAL A 431 9.04 -8.28 6.16
C VAL A 431 9.14 -7.23 5.06
N ARG A 432 8.11 -7.07 4.22
CA ARG A 432 8.10 -6.04 3.16
C ARG A 432 8.22 -4.62 3.72
N LEU A 433 7.56 -4.33 4.85
CA LEU A 433 7.73 -3.06 5.56
C LEU A 433 9.19 -2.83 5.99
N LYS A 434 9.86 -3.87 6.48
CA LYS A 434 11.26 -3.80 6.95
C LYS A 434 12.27 -3.74 5.80
N VAL A 435 12.03 -4.45 4.72
CA VAL A 435 12.82 -4.35 3.48
C VAL A 435 12.70 -2.93 2.91
N GLY A 436 11.49 -2.37 2.84
CA GLY A 436 11.27 -0.99 2.41
C GLY A 436 11.98 0.03 3.32
N GLU A 437 11.89 -0.14 4.64
CA GLU A 437 12.59 0.71 5.62
C GLU A 437 14.11 0.69 5.42
N LYS A 438 14.69 -0.50 5.24
CA LYS A 438 16.12 -0.67 4.99
C LYS A 438 16.55 0.04 3.71
N PHE A 439 15.87 -0.23 2.60
CA PHE A 439 16.22 0.40 1.33
C PHE A 439 16.03 1.92 1.36
N TRP A 440 15.05 2.42 2.10
CA TRP A 440 14.87 3.86 2.25
C TRP A 440 16.07 4.51 2.94
N VAL A 441 16.62 3.88 3.98
CA VAL A 441 17.84 4.37 4.64
C VAL A 441 19.02 4.37 3.66
N ASP A 442 19.20 3.30 2.90
CA ASP A 442 20.27 3.19 1.90
C ASP A 442 20.13 4.25 0.81
N PHE A 443 18.92 4.46 0.28
CA PHE A 443 18.62 5.47 -0.72
C PHE A 443 18.89 6.89 -0.19
N ALA A 444 18.42 7.20 1.02
CA ALA A 444 18.63 8.52 1.62
C ALA A 444 20.12 8.82 1.87
N ASN A 445 20.92 7.80 2.21
CA ASN A 445 22.37 7.93 2.31
C ASN A 445 23.01 8.13 0.92
N TYR A 446 22.59 7.34 -0.07
CA TYR A 446 23.07 7.44 -1.45
C TYR A 446 22.82 8.84 -2.04
N THR A 447 21.61 9.39 -1.90
CA THR A 447 21.30 10.74 -2.41
C THR A 447 22.07 11.83 -1.67
N LYS A 448 22.36 11.62 -0.38
CA LYS A 448 23.18 12.54 0.40
C LYS A 448 24.64 12.55 -0.07
N GLU A 449 25.21 11.39 -0.36
CA GLU A 449 26.57 11.26 -0.92
C GLU A 449 26.68 11.91 -2.31
N MET A 450 25.62 11.79 -3.12
CA MET A 450 25.53 12.40 -4.45
C MET A 450 25.07 13.87 -4.43
N GLU A 451 24.84 14.45 -3.24
CA GLU A 451 24.35 15.82 -3.04
C GLU A 451 23.04 16.16 -3.80
N VAL A 452 22.19 15.15 -4.00
CA VAL A 452 20.89 15.33 -4.68
C VAL A 452 19.79 15.58 -3.65
N PRO A 453 19.08 16.72 -3.71
CA PRO A 453 18.03 17.02 -2.74
C PRO A 453 16.80 16.13 -2.97
N ILE A 454 16.25 15.62 -1.88
CA ILE A 454 15.06 14.76 -1.87
C ILE A 454 14.08 15.18 -0.76
N PHE A 455 12.85 14.68 -0.83
CA PHE A 455 11.92 14.75 0.29
C PHE A 455 12.31 13.72 1.37
N ALA A 456 13.18 14.13 2.30
CA ALA A 456 13.79 13.24 3.28
C ALA A 456 12.84 12.77 4.41
N HIS A 457 11.66 13.39 4.55
CA HIS A 457 10.73 13.12 5.65
C HIS A 457 9.79 11.94 5.36
N ILE A 458 10.35 10.83 4.88
CA ILE A 458 9.62 9.57 4.66
C ILE A 458 10.03 8.55 5.72
N LYS A 459 9.06 7.77 6.18
CA LYS A 459 9.25 6.66 7.10
C LYS A 459 8.35 5.49 6.68
N PHE A 460 8.80 4.26 6.86
CA PHE A 460 7.93 3.09 6.73
C PHE A 460 7.17 2.83 8.03
N ALA A 461 5.93 2.37 7.91
CA ALA A 461 5.09 1.99 9.02
C ALA A 461 5.76 0.91 9.86
N SER A 462 5.70 1.10 11.17
CA SER A 462 6.07 0.06 12.13
C SER A 462 4.90 -0.89 12.30
N ALA A 463 5.17 -2.18 12.20
CA ALA A 463 4.22 -3.25 12.48
C ALA A 463 4.93 -4.43 13.15
N TYR A 464 4.18 -5.24 13.87
CA TYR A 464 4.66 -6.47 14.49
C TYR A 464 3.55 -7.51 14.52
N LEU A 465 3.90 -8.75 14.84
CA LEU A 465 2.93 -9.84 14.91
C LEU A 465 2.53 -10.12 16.36
N ALA A 466 1.28 -10.50 16.56
CA ALA A 466 0.76 -10.84 17.87
C ALA A 466 -0.24 -12.00 17.75
N THR A 467 -0.06 -13.06 18.53
CA THR A 467 -0.93 -14.25 18.48
C THR A 467 -1.74 -14.35 19.76
N GLU A 468 -3.06 -14.58 19.66
CA GLU A 468 -3.91 -14.81 20.83
C GLU A 468 -3.47 -16.08 21.60
N MET A 469 -3.41 -15.98 22.93
CA MET A 469 -2.92 -17.04 23.81
C MET A 469 -4.02 -17.60 24.72
N PRO A 470 -4.07 -18.93 24.94
CA PRO A 470 -5.02 -19.56 25.85
C PRO A 470 -4.60 -19.42 27.33
N VAL A 471 -4.59 -18.20 27.86
CA VAL A 471 -4.19 -17.94 29.27
C VAL A 471 -5.38 -17.54 30.14
N GLN A 472 -5.16 -17.30 31.45
CA GLN A 472 -6.22 -17.16 32.46
C GLN A 472 -7.36 -16.21 32.07
N ILE A 473 -7.05 -15.12 31.37
CA ILE A 473 -8.00 -14.10 30.90
C ILE A 473 -8.67 -14.50 29.58
N THR A 474 -7.95 -15.19 28.70
CA THR A 474 -8.39 -15.54 27.35
C THR A 474 -8.48 -17.06 27.25
N ARG A 475 -9.55 -17.63 27.84
CA ARG A 475 -9.78 -19.08 27.80
C ARG A 475 -10.42 -19.54 26.49
N THR A 476 -11.03 -18.62 25.76
CA THR A 476 -11.66 -18.85 24.47
C THR A 476 -11.16 -17.80 23.47
N PRO A 477 -11.03 -18.13 22.17
CA PRO A 477 -10.66 -17.16 21.15
C PRO A 477 -11.63 -15.97 21.12
N SER A 478 -11.13 -14.80 20.70
CA SER A 478 -11.99 -13.63 20.51
C SER A 478 -13.02 -13.86 19.38
N PRO A 479 -14.23 -13.27 19.43
CA PRO A 479 -15.15 -13.29 18.30
C PRO A 479 -14.53 -12.73 17.00
N ALA A 480 -13.62 -11.76 17.12
CA ALA A 480 -12.86 -11.19 16.00
C ALA A 480 -12.00 -12.26 15.27
N SER A 481 -11.49 -13.25 15.99
CA SER A 481 -10.73 -14.37 15.43
C SER A 481 -11.57 -15.26 14.52
N LYS A 482 -12.87 -15.40 14.82
CA LYS A 482 -13.79 -16.40 14.24
C LYS A 482 -13.34 -17.86 14.45
N LEU A 483 -12.53 -18.13 15.47
CA LEU A 483 -12.16 -19.48 15.87
C LEU A 483 -13.15 -20.01 16.90
N GLU A 484 -13.54 -21.27 16.76
CA GLU A 484 -14.40 -21.94 17.77
C GLU A 484 -13.61 -22.31 19.03
N ALA A 485 -12.33 -22.68 18.85
CA ALA A 485 -11.40 -23.03 19.92
C ALA A 485 -9.97 -22.66 19.53
N PHE A 486 -9.08 -22.63 20.52
CA PHE A 486 -7.64 -22.49 20.28
C PHE A 486 -7.06 -23.76 19.65
N ASP A 487 -6.07 -23.61 18.77
CA ASP A 487 -5.34 -24.73 18.18
C ASP A 487 -4.16 -25.13 19.09
N ASP A 488 -4.02 -26.42 19.38
CA ASP A 488 -2.99 -26.95 20.29
C ASP A 488 -1.55 -26.74 19.77
N LYS A 489 -1.36 -26.57 18.45
CA LYS A 489 -0.05 -26.41 17.81
C LYS A 489 0.27 -24.98 17.42
N PHE A 490 -0.74 -24.20 17.00
CA PHE A 490 -0.57 -22.86 16.45
C PHE A 490 -1.16 -21.75 17.34
N HIS A 491 -1.68 -22.10 18.51
CA HIS A 491 -2.39 -21.20 19.43
C HIS A 491 -3.60 -20.52 18.74
N GLY A 492 -3.86 -19.25 19.03
CA GLY A 492 -4.98 -18.50 18.47
C GLY A 492 -4.67 -17.80 17.15
N MET A 493 -5.53 -16.83 16.81
CA MET A 493 -5.34 -16.01 15.62
C MET A 493 -4.09 -15.14 15.74
N THR A 494 -3.27 -15.11 14.69
CA THR A 494 -2.18 -14.15 14.54
C THR A 494 -2.68 -12.88 13.87
N TRP A 495 -2.31 -11.74 14.43
CA TRP A 495 -2.63 -10.39 14.00
C TRP A 495 -1.36 -9.66 13.59
N MET A 496 -1.43 -8.87 12.52
CA MET A 496 -0.45 -7.80 12.27
C MET A 496 -0.95 -6.54 12.97
N ILE A 497 -0.18 -6.08 13.96
CA ILE A 497 -0.50 -4.89 14.75
C ILE A 497 0.31 -3.71 14.26
N GLU A 498 -0.37 -2.59 14.03
CA GLU A 498 0.25 -1.32 13.64
C GLU A 498 -0.40 -0.12 14.34
N PRO A 499 0.32 1.02 14.48
CA PRO A 499 -0.27 2.24 15.02
C PRO A 499 -1.48 2.68 14.21
N LYS A 500 -2.54 3.14 14.90
CA LYS A 500 -3.70 3.72 14.25
C LYS A 500 -3.33 5.06 13.61
N ARG A 501 -3.56 5.19 12.30
CA ARG A 501 -3.18 6.35 11.49
C ARG A 501 -4.38 7.19 11.05
N ALA A 502 -4.10 8.44 10.69
CA ALA A 502 -5.05 9.31 10.02
C ALA A 502 -5.41 8.75 8.64
N THR A 503 -6.55 9.16 8.10
CA THR A 503 -7.20 8.48 6.97
C THR A 503 -6.85 9.02 5.60
N ALA A 504 -6.08 10.10 5.52
CA ALA A 504 -5.59 10.60 4.25
C ALA A 504 -4.53 9.63 3.70
N VAL A 505 -4.79 9.07 2.51
CA VAL A 505 -3.86 8.20 1.80
C VAL A 505 -3.41 8.91 0.53
N LEU A 506 -2.10 9.11 0.41
CA LEU A 506 -1.42 9.47 -0.82
C LEU A 506 -0.98 8.19 -1.50
N GLN A 507 -1.44 7.96 -2.73
CA GLN A 507 -1.00 6.82 -3.54
C GLN A 507 -0.01 7.31 -4.60
N PHE A 508 1.19 6.74 -4.59
CA PHE A 508 2.30 7.13 -5.47
C PHE A 508 2.47 6.16 -6.64
N THR A 509 2.30 4.87 -6.41
CA THR A 509 2.26 3.82 -7.44
C THR A 509 1.08 2.89 -7.19
N ALA A 510 0.67 2.15 -8.22
CA ALA A 510 -0.24 1.01 -8.08
C ALA A 510 0.54 -0.30 -8.15
N THR A 511 -0.18 -1.42 -8.16
CA THR A 511 0.40 -2.75 -8.27
C THR A 511 1.10 -3.01 -9.60
N LEU A 512 0.48 -2.69 -10.74
CA LEU A 512 1.04 -2.92 -12.09
C LEU A 512 1.12 -1.63 -12.92
N ASP A 513 1.08 -0.48 -12.25
CA ASP A 513 1.21 0.83 -12.89
C ASP A 513 2.10 1.70 -12.00
N HIS A 514 3.34 1.88 -12.45
CA HIS A 514 4.39 2.60 -11.75
C HIS A 514 4.60 4.01 -12.32
N LYS A 515 3.61 4.56 -13.03
CA LYS A 515 3.64 5.96 -13.48
C LYS A 515 3.53 6.92 -12.31
N ALA A 516 4.31 8.00 -12.38
CA ALA A 516 4.18 9.10 -11.43
C ALA A 516 2.81 9.77 -11.54
N ARG A 517 2.11 9.87 -10.40
CA ARG A 517 0.79 10.51 -10.30
C ARG A 517 0.85 12.01 -10.00
N GLY A 518 2.06 12.55 -9.89
CA GLY A 518 2.37 13.94 -9.55
C GLY A 518 3.82 14.24 -9.89
N THR A 519 4.16 15.53 -9.87
CA THR A 519 5.49 16.07 -10.19
C THR A 519 6.06 16.88 -9.02
N ASP A 520 5.52 16.69 -7.84
CA ASP A 520 5.98 17.32 -6.61
C ASP A 520 7.10 16.49 -5.97
N LEU A 521 7.96 17.16 -5.19
CA LEU A 521 9.21 16.58 -4.70
C LEU A 521 9.04 15.25 -3.97
N GLN A 522 7.97 15.09 -3.19
CA GLN A 522 7.66 13.81 -2.51
C GLN A 522 7.35 12.69 -3.50
N THR A 523 6.58 12.96 -4.56
CA THR A 523 6.23 11.98 -5.59
C THR A 523 7.48 11.59 -6.37
N GLU A 524 8.27 12.58 -6.81
CA GLU A 524 9.50 12.32 -7.56
C GLU A 524 10.52 11.54 -6.71
N THR A 525 10.64 11.86 -5.42
CA THR A 525 11.50 11.14 -4.48
C THR A 525 11.09 9.67 -4.35
N ILE A 526 9.79 9.38 -4.20
CA ILE A 526 9.29 8.00 -4.04
C ILE A 526 9.45 7.20 -5.33
N HIS A 527 9.29 7.84 -6.49
CA HIS A 527 9.52 7.20 -7.80
C HIS A 527 10.99 6.89 -8.03
N ALA A 528 11.88 7.84 -7.74
CA ALA A 528 13.32 7.61 -7.81
C ALA A 528 13.76 6.55 -6.80
N PHE A 529 13.15 6.51 -5.62
CA PHE A 529 13.38 5.46 -4.63
C PHE A 529 13.00 4.07 -5.16
N ALA A 530 11.87 3.90 -5.84
CA ALA A 530 11.49 2.63 -6.45
C ALA A 530 12.51 2.19 -7.54
N HIS A 531 13.00 3.12 -8.37
CA HIS A 531 14.06 2.87 -9.35
C HIS A 531 15.39 2.51 -8.69
N TYR A 532 15.76 3.20 -7.62
CA TYR A 532 16.94 2.84 -6.83
C TYR A 532 16.87 1.39 -6.34
N VAL A 533 15.73 0.97 -5.76
CA VAL A 533 15.52 -0.41 -5.28
C VAL A 533 15.65 -1.43 -6.41
N PHE A 534 15.05 -1.15 -7.56
CA PHE A 534 15.22 -1.97 -8.77
C PHE A 534 16.70 -2.08 -9.17
N GLY A 535 17.40 -0.96 -9.21
CA GLY A 535 18.83 -0.90 -9.57
C GLY A 535 19.74 -1.68 -8.62
N VAL A 536 19.67 -1.40 -7.31
CA VAL A 536 20.55 -2.04 -6.32
C VAL A 536 20.23 -3.52 -6.10
N SER A 537 19.01 -3.96 -6.45
CA SER A 537 18.65 -5.38 -6.48
C SER A 537 19.01 -6.07 -7.80
N SER A 538 19.67 -5.37 -8.73
CA SER A 538 20.01 -5.87 -10.08
C SER A 538 18.77 -6.37 -10.85
N GLY A 539 17.66 -5.64 -10.73
CA GLY A 539 16.37 -5.99 -11.32
C GLY A 539 15.64 -7.15 -10.63
N GLY A 540 16.18 -7.69 -9.54
CA GLY A 540 15.58 -8.81 -8.81
C GLY A 540 14.34 -8.45 -7.99
N LEU A 541 14.15 -7.15 -7.68
CA LEU A 541 13.11 -6.67 -6.80
C LEU A 541 12.63 -5.27 -7.20
N VAL A 542 11.32 -5.02 -7.18
CA VAL A 542 10.77 -3.66 -7.24
C VAL A 542 9.66 -3.43 -6.22
N LEU A 543 9.59 -2.19 -5.70
CA LEU A 543 8.49 -1.75 -4.85
C LEU A 543 7.28 -1.31 -5.68
N ALA A 544 6.10 -1.80 -5.30
CA ALA A 544 4.82 -1.50 -5.90
C ALA A 544 3.80 -1.06 -4.84
N ASP A 545 2.66 -0.54 -5.28
CA ASP A 545 1.58 -0.05 -4.44
C ASP A 545 2.07 0.87 -3.29
N LEU A 546 3.04 1.73 -3.60
CA LEU A 546 3.61 2.67 -2.64
C LEU A 546 2.56 3.72 -2.31
N GLN A 547 2.07 3.65 -1.09
CA GLN A 547 1.09 4.56 -0.53
C GLN A 547 1.51 4.97 0.88
N GLY A 548 1.07 6.15 1.31
CA GLY A 548 1.38 6.66 2.63
C GLY A 548 0.39 7.67 3.14
N THR A 549 0.49 7.95 4.43
CA THR A 549 -0.33 8.96 5.10
C THR A 549 0.56 10.13 5.53
N PRO A 550 0.12 11.39 5.29
CA PRO A 550 0.78 12.56 5.86
C PRO A 550 0.85 12.44 7.38
N ALA A 551 2.05 12.52 7.94
CA ALA A 551 2.29 12.36 9.36
C ALA A 551 3.59 13.07 9.77
N LEU A 552 3.75 13.30 11.08
CA LEU A 552 5.00 13.82 11.60
C LEU A 552 6.10 12.76 11.52
N VAL A 553 7.12 13.02 10.71
CA VAL A 553 8.33 12.20 10.62
C VAL A 553 9.49 13.02 11.17
N ARG A 554 9.99 12.63 12.36
CA ARG A 554 11.07 13.32 13.07
C ARG A 554 10.78 14.80 13.36
N GLY A 555 9.52 15.13 13.64
CA GLY A 555 9.08 16.49 13.96
C GLY A 555 8.79 17.39 12.75
N TYR A 556 8.88 16.86 11.53
CA TYR A 556 8.57 17.56 10.29
C TYR A 556 7.35 16.94 9.60
N ASP A 557 6.64 17.74 8.79
CA ASP A 557 5.63 17.24 7.86
C ASP A 557 6.28 16.21 6.92
N GLY A 558 5.78 14.98 7.00
CA GLY A 558 6.35 13.83 6.35
C GLY A 558 5.29 12.85 5.87
N ILE A 559 5.76 11.70 5.37
CA ILE A 559 4.90 10.61 4.90
C ILE A 559 5.28 9.34 5.65
N VAL A 560 4.29 8.66 6.21
CA VAL A 560 4.46 7.28 6.66
C VAL A 560 3.92 6.35 5.57
N LEU A 561 4.81 5.66 4.86
CA LEU A 561 4.47 4.63 3.88
C LEU A 561 4.01 3.36 4.59
N PHE A 562 2.96 2.71 4.10
CA PHE A 562 2.40 1.51 4.72
C PHE A 562 1.87 0.54 3.66
N ASP A 563 1.70 -0.73 4.06
CA ASP A 563 1.25 -1.82 3.18
C ASP A 563 1.98 -1.85 1.81
N PRO A 564 3.34 -1.75 1.74
CA PRO A 564 4.05 -1.81 0.47
C PRO A 564 3.94 -3.21 -0.14
N MET A 565 3.86 -3.24 -1.46
CA MET A 565 3.95 -4.46 -2.25
C MET A 565 5.35 -4.58 -2.83
N ILE A 566 5.81 -5.81 -3.04
CA ILE A 566 7.10 -6.09 -3.63
C ILE A 566 6.90 -7.10 -4.76
N HIS A 567 7.47 -6.83 -5.93
CA HIS A 567 7.62 -7.84 -6.97
C HIS A 567 9.03 -8.39 -6.93
N THR A 568 9.15 -9.71 -6.97
CA THR A 568 10.43 -10.41 -7.01
C THR A 568 10.47 -11.32 -8.23
N THR A 569 11.64 -11.62 -8.78
CA THR A 569 11.75 -12.54 -9.94
C THR A 569 11.11 -13.90 -9.68
N GLU A 570 11.12 -14.37 -8.42
CA GLU A 570 10.58 -15.66 -8.00
C GLU A 570 9.10 -15.60 -7.57
N GLY A 571 8.48 -14.42 -7.48
CA GLY A 571 7.10 -14.27 -7.00
C GLY A 571 6.90 -14.59 -5.51
N GLY A 572 7.97 -14.53 -4.72
CA GLY A 572 8.04 -15.08 -3.36
C GLY A 572 7.75 -14.09 -2.22
N SER A 573 7.48 -12.80 -2.51
CA SER A 573 7.38 -11.78 -1.46
C SER A 573 6.07 -11.79 -0.68
N GLY A 574 5.08 -12.59 -1.10
CA GLY A 574 3.78 -12.78 -0.45
C GLY A 574 2.59 -12.39 -1.34
N LEU A 575 1.42 -12.16 -0.74
CA LEU A 575 0.22 -11.79 -1.51
C LEU A 575 0.45 -10.51 -2.32
N GLY A 576 0.16 -10.58 -3.62
CA GLY A 576 0.34 -9.48 -4.57
C GLY A 576 1.73 -9.41 -5.20
N ASP A 577 2.60 -10.39 -5.00
CA ASP A 577 3.81 -10.51 -5.82
C ASP A 577 3.45 -11.05 -7.22
N PHE A 578 3.58 -10.22 -8.26
CA PHE A 578 3.33 -10.60 -9.66
C PHE A 578 4.56 -11.15 -10.37
N GLY A 579 5.64 -11.44 -9.65
CA GLY A 579 6.80 -12.05 -10.26
C GLY A 579 7.50 -11.11 -11.25
N LEU A 580 7.96 -11.70 -12.35
CA LEU A 580 8.50 -10.98 -13.50
C LEU A 580 7.49 -10.04 -14.16
N GLU A 581 6.20 -10.38 -14.24
CA GLU A 581 5.18 -9.50 -14.83
C GLU A 581 5.10 -8.16 -14.09
N GLY A 582 5.20 -8.20 -12.76
CA GLY A 582 5.26 -6.99 -11.94
C GLY A 582 6.51 -6.15 -12.23
N ILE A 583 7.66 -6.80 -12.39
CA ILE A 583 8.93 -6.15 -12.71
C ILE A 583 8.91 -5.55 -14.13
N GLU A 584 8.38 -6.27 -15.11
CA GLU A 584 8.15 -5.81 -16.49
C GLU A 584 7.27 -4.57 -16.50
N SER A 585 6.16 -4.61 -15.75
CA SER A 585 5.27 -3.45 -15.65
C SER A 585 5.99 -2.21 -15.11
N PHE A 586 6.93 -2.38 -14.17
CA PHE A 586 7.77 -1.29 -13.69
C PHE A 586 8.70 -0.77 -14.78
N VAL A 587 9.45 -1.63 -15.45
CA VAL A 587 10.36 -1.26 -16.55
C VAL A 587 9.61 -0.51 -17.65
N ASP A 588 8.43 -0.99 -18.02
CA ASP A 588 7.60 -0.42 -19.09
C ASP A 588 6.99 0.93 -18.74
N THR A 589 6.61 1.12 -17.47
CA THR A 589 5.81 2.29 -17.05
C THR A 589 6.59 3.33 -16.28
N HIS A 590 7.73 2.99 -15.68
CA HIS A 590 8.60 3.95 -15.00
C HIS A 590 9.17 4.95 -16.02
N ARG A 591 9.15 6.22 -15.65
CA ARG A 591 9.82 7.28 -16.40
C ARG A 591 10.73 8.00 -15.43
N CYS A 592 12.02 8.00 -15.74
CA CYS A 592 13.01 8.73 -14.97
C CYS A 592 12.54 10.19 -14.80
N ASN A 593 12.58 10.66 -13.57
CA ASN A 593 12.39 12.07 -13.24
C ASN A 593 13.76 12.73 -13.02
N TRP A 594 13.75 14.03 -12.70
CA TRP A 594 15.00 14.78 -12.54
C TRP A 594 15.89 14.24 -11.40
N ILE A 595 15.34 13.57 -10.38
CA ILE A 595 16.14 12.91 -9.33
C ILE A 595 16.85 11.69 -9.91
N CYS A 596 16.14 10.83 -10.66
CA CYS A 596 16.75 9.69 -11.37
C CYS A 596 17.87 10.16 -12.31
N GLU A 597 17.64 11.24 -13.05
CA GLU A 597 18.61 11.84 -13.97
C GLU A 597 19.83 12.41 -13.24
N LYS A 598 19.62 13.12 -12.12
CA LYS A 598 20.72 13.65 -11.30
C LYS A 598 21.57 12.57 -10.65
N LEU A 599 20.97 11.43 -10.34
CA LEU A 599 21.66 10.26 -9.80
C LEU A 599 22.23 9.34 -10.89
N ASP A 600 22.09 9.73 -12.16
CA ASP A 600 22.53 9.00 -13.34
C ASP A 600 22.04 7.54 -13.39
N PHE A 601 20.80 7.31 -12.94
CA PHE A 601 20.22 5.97 -12.91
C PHE A 601 20.06 5.36 -14.30
N GLY A 602 19.96 6.16 -15.35
CA GLY A 602 19.98 5.64 -16.72
C GLY A 602 21.26 4.87 -17.06
N ALA A 603 22.41 5.28 -16.53
CA ALA A 603 23.69 4.62 -16.75
C ALA A 603 24.00 3.58 -15.65
N VAL A 604 23.74 3.91 -14.39
CA VAL A 604 24.13 3.06 -13.25
C VAL A 604 23.12 1.94 -13.00
N PHE A 605 21.83 2.20 -13.23
CA PHE A 605 20.70 1.30 -12.97
C PHE A 605 19.74 1.27 -14.18
N PRO A 606 20.20 0.84 -15.36
CA PRO A 606 19.37 0.83 -16.55
C PRO A 606 18.10 0.00 -16.34
N LEU A 607 16.98 0.46 -16.91
CA LEU A 607 15.69 -0.23 -16.85
C LEU A 607 15.70 -1.41 -17.84
N GLU A 608 16.46 -2.45 -17.49
CA GLU A 608 16.61 -3.68 -18.28
C GLU A 608 16.10 -4.87 -17.48
N LEU A 609 15.39 -5.78 -18.14
CA LEU A 609 14.93 -7.00 -17.48
C LEU A 609 16.11 -7.90 -17.11
N PRO A 610 16.02 -8.65 -15.99
CA PRO A 610 17.02 -9.65 -15.65
C PRO A 610 17.16 -10.67 -16.80
N VAL A 611 18.38 -10.92 -17.26
CA VAL A 611 18.65 -11.91 -18.31
C VAL A 611 18.16 -13.28 -17.82
N GLU A 612 17.31 -13.95 -18.60
CA GLU A 612 16.85 -15.31 -18.30
C GLU A 612 18.06 -16.23 -18.11
N ILE A 613 18.14 -16.88 -16.94
CA ILE A 613 19.13 -17.93 -16.68
C ILE A 613 18.66 -19.15 -17.48
N PRO A 614 19.46 -19.70 -18.41
CA PRO A 614 19.13 -20.96 -19.08
C PRO A 614 18.85 -22.03 -18.02
N GLY A 615 17.73 -22.75 -18.16
CA GLY A 615 17.37 -23.82 -17.24
C GLY A 615 18.49 -24.86 -17.13
N PRO A 616 18.59 -25.59 -16.00
CA PRO A 616 19.64 -26.57 -15.81
C PRO A 616 19.55 -27.65 -16.88
N ASP A 617 20.63 -27.80 -17.67
CA ASP A 617 20.81 -28.88 -18.63
C ASP A 617 20.62 -30.22 -17.90
N GLY A 618 19.59 -30.96 -18.31
CA GLY A 618 19.43 -32.34 -17.88
C GLY A 618 20.62 -33.17 -18.38
N PRO A 619 21.11 -34.14 -17.58
CA PRO A 619 22.28 -34.92 -17.97
C PRO A 619 21.99 -35.72 -19.24
N ASP A 620 22.93 -35.62 -20.19
CA ASP A 620 23.07 -36.47 -21.37
C ASP A 620 23.02 -37.94 -20.95
N ASP A 621 21.87 -38.60 -21.14
CA ASP A 621 21.82 -40.06 -21.11
C ASP A 621 21.99 -40.58 -22.54
N SER A 622 23.26 -40.65 -22.93
CA SER A 622 23.68 -41.40 -24.10
C SER A 622 23.88 -42.86 -23.69
N SER A 623 22.86 -43.69 -23.93
CA SER A 623 23.09 -45.12 -24.10
C SER A 623 22.28 -45.67 -25.28
N GLU A 624 23.05 -46.06 -26.30
CA GLU A 624 22.65 -46.86 -27.43
C GLU A 624 22.16 -48.25 -27.01
N GLY A 625 21.20 -48.82 -27.73
CA GLY A 625 20.92 -50.26 -27.65
C GLY A 625 19.57 -50.67 -28.21
N GLY A 626 19.50 -50.91 -29.51
CA GLY A 626 18.27 -51.27 -30.22
C GLY A 626 17.85 -52.74 -30.19
N SER A 627 16.87 -53.03 -31.07
CA SER A 627 16.16 -54.29 -31.36
C SER A 627 14.96 -54.54 -30.43
N GLY A 628 13.77 -54.90 -30.88
CA GLY A 628 13.23 -55.23 -32.19
C GLY A 628 12.00 -56.11 -32.00
N PHE A 629 10.95 -55.86 -32.78
CA PHE A 629 9.87 -56.80 -33.14
C PHE A 629 8.83 -57.30 -32.10
N ALA A 630 7.59 -56.87 -32.36
CA ALA A 630 6.40 -57.69 -32.67
C ALA A 630 5.58 -58.43 -31.58
N THR A 631 4.29 -58.04 -31.59
CA THR A 631 3.06 -58.87 -31.57
C THR A 631 2.69 -59.70 -30.34
N GLY A 632 1.46 -59.44 -29.84
CA GLY A 632 0.46 -60.49 -29.67
C GLY A 632 0.06 -60.86 -28.24
N GLY A 633 -1.21 -60.58 -27.90
CA GLY A 633 -2.17 -61.62 -27.48
C GLY A 633 -2.17 -62.15 -26.04
N GLU A 634 -3.35 -61.97 -25.42
CA GLU A 634 -4.09 -62.93 -24.57
C GLU A 634 -3.68 -63.16 -23.10
N ASP A 635 -4.65 -62.86 -22.22
CA ASP A 635 -5.19 -63.65 -21.12
C ASP A 635 -4.29 -64.64 -20.37
N ARG A 636 -4.13 -64.44 -19.05
CA ARG A 636 -4.74 -65.28 -17.99
C ARG A 636 -4.27 -64.91 -16.58
N ASP A 637 -5.22 -65.16 -15.68
CA ASP A 637 -5.19 -65.32 -14.22
C ASP A 637 -3.88 -65.87 -13.62
N ASP A 638 -3.51 -65.38 -12.43
CA ASP A 638 -3.44 -66.14 -11.16
C ASP A 638 -2.71 -65.36 -10.05
N ASP A 639 -3.43 -65.20 -8.94
CA ASP A 639 -3.08 -65.36 -7.52
C ASP A 639 -1.66 -65.12 -6.93
N GLU A 640 -1.73 -64.62 -5.67
CA GLU A 640 -0.80 -64.75 -4.53
C GLU A 640 0.56 -64.02 -4.55
N ASN A 641 0.70 -62.92 -3.81
CA ASN A 641 1.06 -62.90 -2.36
C ASN A 641 1.06 -61.47 -1.80
#